data_AF-A0A3P8ZI89-F1
#
_entry.id   AF-A0A3P8ZI89-F1
#
_cell.length_a   1.000
_cell.length_b   1.000
_cell.length_c   1.000
_cell.angle_alpha   90.00
_cell.angle_beta   90.00
_cell.angle_gamma   90.00
#
_symmetry.space_group_name_H-M   'P 1'
#
loop_
_entity.id
_entity.type
_entity.pdbx_description
1 polymer ?
#
loop_
_entity_poly.entity_id
_entity_poly.type
_entity_poly.pdbx_seq_one_letter_code
_entity_poly.pdbx_strand_id
1 'polypeptide(L)'
;MASCLVPDFPAVLVALEHLGELDKQLSDEGVPFSPEASHHLREIAAAITELEYSRRATHEKLEVETIETSKLRYQAQNICDDVQKEISAGVAAARNINMGQITQLQDELNSVVQEIESMEKKQDVLEKQNAVLYPERELVKGDHENIINQLNYQLSEKANQQILLNETINKIREVKTKISDVETAKVKLVEDMIQKNEVFIESKENLQREYEETNSNIHMQRKSNAKKRRELDIVSSQLLDKEDKVAELKKHVAQLVQSIARLTASEIQSKEQLVDEIKTFQELAVQKKFHEKELAEVRMAFELKVKSLQDKIEEMDIEWEEGQKVNAIHLDSIVKLSNSFKAQRKAEDDFMAEHLIVSRRFEKSKLRLEERIASIAKHKIEIREMEEEIKQLNETNIVIADHFERNMEELHGQLSKEKKNIGMFEVEKEELCQSLENLKKDHEQHVKEVNSNIDLARKRYEELLDEEKKLQDHLLMDKLIDHLSNQIVEAKEGYEQMTISYNAEIQQLITEAESVTQSRLVEEEGLMSKESVLVEVEAQFDFDQSRHKKLKKHTSDLKSKKNHLEFSIQDMKENINTLLKPKEKMKRSLGSLREKHMELLRSHASDISTTEKNIYENGLMLEQVNMENSRLHVCIEQMKEDISNARKDKERHSQEIEWLKEEVHSLFGSLLDAQAEDMRVTKKSSEKDQKILEAIHRLMTKIHNRMFKLGDINSRIQEELKGMGSLLASNKSSIKPTQPGI
;
A
#
# COMPACT_ATOMS: atom_id res chain seq x y z
N MET A 1 35.64 163.38 -58.39
CA MET A 1 34.87 164.42 -59.09
C MET A 1 35.84 165.19 -59.96
N ALA A 2 35.92 164.82 -61.23
CA ALA A 2 36.70 165.56 -62.22
C ALA A 2 35.88 166.81 -62.58
N SER A 3 36.44 167.99 -62.35
CA SER A 3 35.84 169.26 -62.78
C SER A 3 35.86 169.29 -64.31
N CYS A 4 34.72 169.02 -64.95
CA CYS A 4 34.53 169.23 -66.38
C CYS A 4 34.42 170.74 -66.61
N LEU A 5 35.56 171.39 -66.84
CA LEU A 5 35.61 172.81 -67.19
C LEU A 5 34.93 173.01 -68.55
N VAL A 6 33.63 173.33 -68.54
CA VAL A 6 32.92 173.76 -69.74
C VAL A 6 33.47 175.14 -70.13
N PRO A 7 34.08 175.31 -71.31
CA PRO A 7 34.69 176.58 -71.71
C PRO A 7 33.64 177.69 -71.85
N ASP A 8 34.08 178.93 -71.61
CA ASP A 8 33.27 180.13 -71.79
C ASP A 8 32.75 180.21 -73.23
N PHE A 9 31.46 180.52 -73.39
CA PHE A 9 30.88 180.62 -74.72
C PHE A 9 31.57 181.75 -75.51
N PRO A 10 32.24 181.47 -76.65
CA PRO A 10 33.12 182.45 -77.31
C PRO A 10 32.40 183.74 -77.69
N ALA A 11 31.13 183.65 -78.09
CA ALA A 11 30.33 184.82 -78.44
C ALA A 11 30.03 185.72 -77.23
N VAL A 12 29.95 185.16 -76.03
CA VAL A 12 29.75 185.93 -74.79
C VAL A 12 31.01 186.71 -74.43
N LEU A 13 32.20 186.08 -74.54
CA LEU A 13 33.47 186.77 -74.31
C LEU A 13 33.63 187.97 -75.26
N VAL A 14 33.35 187.78 -76.55
CA VAL A 14 33.41 188.86 -77.56
C VAL A 14 32.37 189.96 -77.25
N ALA A 15 31.17 189.59 -76.81
CA ALA A 15 30.15 190.57 -76.44
C ALA A 15 30.56 191.42 -75.23
N LEU A 16 31.20 190.81 -74.22
CA LEU A 16 31.72 191.52 -73.05
C LEU A 16 32.89 192.46 -73.42
N GLU A 17 33.75 192.03 -74.33
CA GLU A 17 34.87 192.84 -74.84
C GLU A 17 34.35 194.07 -75.59
N HIS A 18 33.40 193.90 -76.53
CA HIS A 18 32.76 195.01 -77.23
C HIS A 18 31.99 195.96 -76.30
N LEU A 19 31.30 195.44 -75.27
CA LEU A 19 30.63 196.27 -74.26
C LEU A 19 31.63 197.11 -73.47
N GLY A 20 32.80 196.56 -73.15
CA GLY A 20 33.90 197.29 -72.49
C GLY A 20 34.55 198.35 -73.39
N GLU A 21 34.67 198.08 -74.69
CA GLU A 21 35.14 199.08 -75.67
C GLU A 21 34.14 200.23 -75.85
N LEU A 22 32.85 199.92 -75.92
CA LEU A 22 31.76 200.90 -75.95
C LEU A 22 31.74 201.76 -74.69
N ASP A 23 31.96 201.17 -73.51
CA ASP A 23 32.05 201.90 -72.24
C ASP A 23 33.21 202.91 -72.23
N LYS A 24 34.37 202.52 -72.80
CA LYS A 24 35.53 203.41 -72.98
C LYS A 24 35.24 204.55 -73.96
N GLN A 25 34.67 204.25 -75.13
CA GLN A 25 34.37 205.26 -76.14
C GLN A 25 33.38 206.32 -75.62
N LEU A 26 32.34 205.92 -74.90
CA LEU A 26 31.36 206.85 -74.32
C LEU A 26 31.94 207.73 -73.20
N SER A 27 32.99 207.25 -72.52
CA SER A 27 33.70 208.02 -71.49
C SER A 27 34.62 209.09 -72.08
N ASP A 28 35.21 208.83 -73.25
CA ASP A 28 36.18 209.71 -73.90
C ASP A 28 35.52 210.76 -74.83
N GLU A 29 34.35 210.47 -75.41
CA GLU A 29 33.73 211.34 -76.44
C GLU A 29 32.84 212.49 -75.92
N GLY A 30 32.78 212.74 -74.61
CA GLY A 30 32.14 213.95 -74.07
C GLY A 30 30.69 214.16 -74.52
N VAL A 31 29.94 213.07 -74.71
CA VAL A 31 28.53 213.10 -75.11
C VAL A 31 27.64 213.35 -73.88
N PRO A 32 26.56 214.15 -73.96
CA PRO A 32 25.79 214.62 -72.79
C PRO A 32 25.07 213.55 -71.94
N PHE A 33 25.24 212.26 -72.25
CA PHE A 33 24.61 211.10 -71.58
C PHE A 33 25.65 210.10 -71.03
N SER A 34 26.91 210.51 -70.83
CA SER A 34 28.02 209.60 -70.55
C SER A 34 27.93 208.75 -69.26
N PRO A 35 27.39 209.21 -68.10
CA PRO A 35 27.42 208.40 -66.89
C PRO A 35 26.31 207.33 -66.84
N GLU A 36 25.08 207.63 -67.27
CA GLU A 36 23.99 206.65 -67.28
C GLU A 36 24.21 205.54 -68.32
N ALA A 37 24.71 205.89 -69.52
CA ALA A 37 25.00 204.90 -70.56
C ALA A 37 26.12 203.94 -70.13
N SER A 38 27.18 204.47 -69.49
CA SER A 38 28.28 203.69 -68.92
C SER A 38 27.79 202.73 -67.82
N HIS A 39 26.86 203.19 -66.97
CA HIS A 39 26.27 202.35 -65.92
C HIS A 39 25.47 201.17 -66.50
N HIS A 40 24.60 201.42 -67.48
CA HIS A 40 23.81 200.37 -68.11
C HIS A 40 24.66 199.36 -68.88
N LEU A 41 25.73 199.79 -69.57
CA LEU A 41 26.65 198.86 -70.24
C LEU A 41 27.36 197.95 -69.24
N ARG A 42 27.73 198.49 -68.07
CA ARG A 42 28.35 197.71 -66.98
C ARG A 42 27.37 196.74 -66.33
N GLU A 43 26.10 197.13 -66.16
CA GLU A 43 25.05 196.22 -65.68
C GLU A 43 24.74 195.12 -66.70
N ILE A 44 24.69 195.44 -67.99
CA ILE A 44 24.50 194.45 -69.07
C ILE A 44 25.67 193.45 -69.07
N ALA A 45 26.91 193.94 -68.96
CA ALA A 45 28.08 193.08 -68.87
C ALA A 45 28.01 192.16 -67.63
N ALA A 46 27.64 192.69 -66.46
CA ALA A 46 27.46 191.90 -65.25
C ALA A 46 26.37 190.82 -65.42
N ALA A 47 25.21 191.17 -65.98
CA ALA A 47 24.13 190.22 -66.23
C ALA A 47 24.54 189.12 -67.22
N ILE A 48 25.29 189.47 -68.26
CA ILE A 48 25.84 188.51 -69.23
C ILE A 48 26.84 187.55 -68.53
N THR A 49 27.72 188.06 -67.67
CA THR A 49 28.64 187.20 -66.90
C THR A 49 27.90 186.26 -65.95
N GLU A 50 26.84 186.73 -65.29
CA GLU A 50 26.03 185.90 -64.38
C GLU A 50 25.21 184.85 -65.13
N LEU A 51 24.70 185.18 -66.32
CA LEU A 51 23.99 184.24 -67.19
C LEU A 51 24.94 183.15 -67.71
N GLU A 52 26.15 183.51 -68.13
CA GLU A 52 27.15 182.55 -68.60
C GLU A 52 27.64 181.64 -67.46
N TYR A 53 27.79 182.18 -66.25
CA TYR A 53 28.06 181.36 -65.06
C TYR A 53 26.92 180.37 -64.79
N SER A 54 25.67 180.82 -64.83
CA SER A 54 24.49 179.97 -64.63
C SER A 54 24.34 178.89 -65.71
N ARG A 55 24.61 179.23 -66.97
CA ARG A 55 24.66 178.26 -68.09
C ARG A 55 25.73 177.20 -67.84
N ARG A 56 26.92 177.59 -67.40
CA ARG A 56 28.03 176.65 -67.13
C ARG A 56 27.67 175.69 -65.99
N ALA A 57 27.20 176.23 -64.87
CA ALA A 57 26.83 175.42 -63.70
C ALA A 57 25.69 174.43 -63.99
N THR A 58 24.72 174.83 -64.82
CA THR A 58 23.63 173.92 -65.23
C THR A 58 24.10 172.84 -66.19
N HIS A 59 24.99 173.16 -67.13
CA HIS A 59 25.55 172.18 -68.07
C HIS A 59 26.45 171.15 -67.36
N GLU A 60 27.30 171.59 -66.43
CA GLU A 60 28.12 170.69 -65.60
C GLU A 60 27.24 169.71 -64.80
N LYS A 61 26.15 170.19 -64.19
CA LYS A 61 25.21 169.30 -63.48
C LYS A 61 24.55 168.28 -64.42
N LEU A 62 24.14 168.72 -65.60
CA LEU A 62 23.50 167.83 -66.59
C LEU A 62 24.46 166.73 -67.06
N GLU A 63 25.74 167.06 -67.22
CA GLU A 63 26.78 166.11 -67.62
C GLU A 63 27.05 165.07 -66.52
N VAL A 64 27.12 165.49 -65.25
CA VAL A 64 27.21 164.59 -64.09
C VAL A 64 26.01 163.63 -64.03
N GLU A 65 24.79 164.15 -64.16
CA GLU A 65 23.58 163.32 -64.18
C GLU A 65 23.55 162.35 -65.36
N THR A 66 24.03 162.78 -66.53
CA THR A 66 24.11 161.91 -67.72
C THR A 66 25.09 160.76 -67.50
N ILE A 67 26.26 161.03 -66.89
CA ILE A 67 27.26 160.03 -66.54
C ILE A 67 26.69 159.05 -65.50
N GLU A 68 26.10 159.53 -64.40
CA GLU A 68 25.50 158.64 -63.39
C GLU A 68 24.34 157.81 -63.97
N THR A 69 23.50 158.40 -64.82
CA THR A 69 22.43 157.66 -65.52
C THR A 69 22.99 156.58 -66.45
N SER A 70 24.11 156.83 -67.12
CA SER A 70 24.77 155.83 -67.96
C SER A 70 25.37 154.68 -67.14
N LYS A 71 25.97 155.00 -65.99
CA LYS A 71 26.53 154.01 -65.05
C LYS A 71 25.43 153.14 -64.45
N LEU A 72 24.31 153.73 -64.04
CA LEU A 72 23.14 152.99 -63.55
C LEU A 72 22.56 152.07 -64.63
N ARG A 73 22.48 152.52 -65.89
CA ARG A 73 22.04 151.67 -67.01
C ARG A 73 22.96 150.47 -67.23
N TYR A 74 24.27 150.66 -67.21
CA TYR A 74 25.25 149.58 -67.33
C TYR A 74 25.12 148.57 -66.17
N GLN A 75 24.99 149.06 -64.94
CA GLN A 75 24.78 148.20 -63.77
C GLN A 75 23.46 147.42 -63.85
N ALA A 76 22.37 148.07 -64.22
CA ALA A 76 21.06 147.43 -64.36
C ALA A 76 21.06 146.33 -65.44
N GLN A 77 21.77 146.57 -66.55
CA GLN A 77 21.88 145.59 -67.63
C GLN A 77 22.73 144.38 -67.22
N ASN A 78 23.86 144.61 -66.53
CA ASN A 78 24.71 143.51 -66.07
C ASN A 78 24.08 142.67 -64.95
N ILE A 79 23.30 143.29 -64.05
CA ILE A 79 22.59 142.55 -62.98
C ILE A 79 21.62 141.52 -63.58
N CYS A 80 20.96 141.85 -64.69
CA CYS A 80 20.05 140.90 -65.35
C CYS A 80 20.81 139.67 -65.89
N ASP A 81 21.96 139.89 -66.53
CA ASP A 81 22.80 138.80 -67.05
C ASP A 81 23.40 137.94 -65.93
N ASP A 82 23.83 138.56 -64.83
CA ASP A 82 24.40 137.86 -63.68
C ASP A 82 23.36 137.00 -62.96
N VAL A 83 22.15 137.53 -62.74
CA VAL A 83 21.02 136.77 -62.16
C VAL A 83 20.62 135.59 -63.07
N GLN A 84 20.59 135.80 -64.39
CA GLN A 84 20.25 134.73 -65.32
C GLN A 84 21.31 133.61 -65.32
N LYS A 85 22.59 133.96 -65.23
CA LYS A 85 23.68 132.99 -65.06
C LYS A 85 23.54 132.23 -63.74
N GLU A 86 23.29 132.92 -62.62
CA GLU A 86 23.12 132.29 -61.31
C GLU A 86 21.93 131.31 -61.27
N ILE A 87 20.77 131.70 -61.82
CA ILE A 87 19.60 130.83 -61.94
C ILE A 87 19.93 129.60 -62.80
N SER A 88 20.59 129.80 -63.95
CA SER A 88 20.96 128.69 -64.83
C SER A 88 21.92 127.71 -64.17
N ALA A 89 22.89 128.21 -63.39
CA ALA A 89 23.82 127.41 -62.61
C ALA A 89 23.11 126.65 -61.48
N GLY A 90 22.18 127.30 -60.77
CA GLY A 90 21.35 126.66 -59.74
C GLY A 90 20.47 125.55 -60.30
N VAL A 91 19.84 125.76 -61.46
CA VAL A 91 19.03 124.74 -62.14
C VAL A 91 19.90 123.57 -62.61
N ALA A 92 21.09 123.83 -63.16
CA ALA A 92 22.01 122.78 -63.57
C ALA A 92 22.50 121.96 -62.36
N ALA A 93 22.86 122.62 -61.26
CA ALA A 93 23.24 121.95 -60.02
C ALA A 93 22.10 121.09 -59.46
N ALA A 94 20.87 121.61 -59.40
CA ALA A 94 19.71 120.85 -58.95
C ALA A 94 19.41 119.64 -59.84
N ARG A 95 19.54 119.77 -61.17
CA ARG A 95 19.40 118.65 -62.11
C ARG A 95 20.49 117.60 -61.91
N ASN A 96 21.74 118.02 -61.71
CA ASN A 96 22.84 117.09 -61.47
C ASN A 96 22.68 116.36 -60.12
N ILE A 97 22.27 117.05 -59.06
CA ILE A 97 21.98 116.44 -57.76
C ILE A 97 20.82 115.45 -57.88
N ASN A 98 19.71 115.85 -58.51
CA ASN A 98 18.56 114.98 -58.68
C ASN A 98 18.88 113.76 -59.55
N MET A 99 19.65 113.95 -60.63
CA MET A 99 20.14 112.85 -61.46
C MET A 99 21.02 111.89 -60.65
N GLY A 100 21.96 112.43 -59.86
CA GLY A 100 22.81 111.62 -58.97
C GLY A 100 22.01 110.83 -57.94
N GLN A 101 20.99 111.44 -57.33
CA GLN A 101 20.08 110.78 -56.38
C GLN A 101 19.23 109.70 -57.07
N ILE A 102 18.70 109.97 -58.27
CA ILE A 102 17.95 108.99 -59.04
C ILE A 102 18.83 107.80 -59.41
N THR A 103 20.05 108.03 -59.89
CA THR A 103 20.98 106.94 -60.22
C THR A 103 21.36 106.14 -58.98
N GLN A 104 21.60 106.81 -57.85
CA GLN A 104 21.91 106.12 -56.59
C GLN A 104 20.72 105.25 -56.13
N LEU A 105 19.50 105.77 -56.15
CA LEU A 105 18.30 105.01 -55.79
C LEU A 105 18.06 103.84 -56.76
N GLN A 106 18.36 104.00 -58.04
CA GLN A 106 18.27 102.92 -59.02
C GLN A 106 19.30 101.82 -58.74
N ASP A 107 20.54 102.18 -58.39
CA ASP A 107 21.58 101.23 -58.04
C ASP A 107 21.27 100.50 -56.72
N GLU A 108 20.79 101.22 -55.69
CA GLU A 108 20.33 100.63 -54.43
C GLU A 108 19.14 99.68 -54.66
N LEU A 109 18.16 100.08 -55.48
CA LEU A 109 17.02 99.22 -55.82
C LEU A 109 17.47 97.96 -56.56
N ASN A 110 18.39 98.08 -57.51
CA ASN A 110 18.94 96.93 -58.23
C ASN A 110 19.70 95.99 -57.29
N SER A 111 20.47 96.52 -56.33
CA SER A 111 21.14 95.73 -55.30
C SER A 111 20.14 94.94 -54.45
N VAL A 112 19.08 95.60 -53.97
CA VAL A 112 18.03 94.96 -53.17
C VAL A 112 17.30 93.88 -53.97
N VAL A 113 17.01 94.12 -55.26
CA VAL A 113 16.39 93.10 -56.13
C VAL A 113 17.29 91.88 -56.28
N GLN A 114 18.60 92.07 -56.50
CA GLN A 114 19.56 90.96 -56.57
C GLN A 114 19.64 90.18 -55.26
N GLU A 115 19.60 90.87 -54.12
CA GLU A 115 19.56 90.23 -52.81
C GLU A 115 18.27 89.41 -52.62
N ILE A 116 17.11 89.95 -52.98
CA ILE A 116 15.82 89.23 -52.92
C ILE A 116 15.88 87.97 -53.78
N GLU A 117 16.32 88.07 -55.04
CA GLU A 117 16.45 86.90 -55.92
C GLU A 117 17.41 85.84 -55.36
N SER A 118 18.51 86.27 -54.73
CA SER A 118 19.45 85.35 -54.09
C SER A 118 18.85 84.64 -52.88
N MET A 119 18.04 85.36 -52.09
CA MET A 119 17.35 84.84 -50.92
C MET A 119 16.22 83.88 -51.31
N GLU A 120 15.46 84.18 -52.36
CA GLU A 120 14.44 83.28 -52.90
C GLU A 120 15.05 81.97 -53.41
N LYS A 121 16.17 82.05 -54.15
CA LYS A 121 16.91 80.85 -54.57
C LYS A 121 17.39 80.03 -53.37
N LYS A 122 17.88 80.69 -52.31
CA LYS A 122 18.30 80.02 -51.08
C LYS A 122 17.11 79.38 -50.34
N GLN A 123 15.97 80.05 -50.30
CA GLN A 123 14.74 79.50 -49.72
C GLN A 123 14.29 78.24 -50.47
N ASP A 124 14.24 78.26 -51.80
CA ASP A 124 13.85 77.11 -52.62
C ASP A 124 14.79 75.90 -52.39
N VAL A 125 16.10 76.13 -52.25
CA VAL A 125 17.07 75.07 -51.90
C VAL A 125 16.78 74.50 -50.51
N LEU A 126 16.51 75.34 -49.51
CA LEU A 126 16.20 74.89 -48.15
C LEU A 126 14.87 74.14 -48.07
N GLU A 127 13.85 74.59 -48.80
CA GLU A 127 12.56 73.89 -48.88
C GLU A 127 12.71 72.52 -49.52
N LYS A 128 13.47 72.40 -50.61
CA LYS A 128 13.80 71.11 -51.24
C LYS A 128 14.57 70.19 -50.30
N GLN A 129 15.55 70.71 -49.56
CA GLN A 129 16.29 69.93 -48.56
C GLN A 129 15.37 69.47 -47.43
N ASN A 130 14.52 70.34 -46.90
CA ASN A 130 13.57 69.99 -45.84
C ASN A 130 12.53 68.94 -46.31
N ALA A 131 12.08 69.02 -47.56
CA ALA A 131 11.16 68.04 -48.14
C ALA A 131 11.76 66.62 -48.21
N VAL A 132 13.09 66.49 -48.31
CA VAL A 132 13.80 65.19 -48.28
C VAL A 132 14.12 64.77 -46.85
N LEU A 133 14.61 65.69 -46.03
CA LEU A 133 15.05 65.39 -44.65
C LEU A 133 13.89 65.00 -43.73
N TYR A 134 12.68 65.53 -43.94
CA TYR A 134 11.54 65.22 -43.07
C TYR A 134 11.08 63.75 -43.19
N PRO A 135 10.86 63.20 -44.39
CA PRO A 135 10.63 61.77 -44.57
C PRO A 135 11.78 60.89 -44.04
N GLU A 136 13.04 61.25 -44.30
CA GLU A 136 14.18 60.49 -43.77
C GLU A 136 14.19 60.48 -42.24
N ARG A 137 13.90 61.61 -41.60
CA ARG A 137 13.79 61.70 -40.15
C ARG A 137 12.66 60.82 -39.60
N GLU A 138 11.48 60.83 -40.22
CA GLU A 138 10.37 59.98 -39.77
C GLU A 138 10.63 58.49 -40.03
N LEU A 139 11.33 58.14 -41.12
CA LEU A 139 11.79 56.77 -41.37
C LEU A 139 12.77 56.32 -40.29
N VAL A 140 13.83 57.09 -40.03
CA VAL A 140 14.82 56.80 -39.00
C VAL A 140 14.18 56.72 -37.62
N LYS A 141 13.21 57.58 -37.33
CA LYS A 141 12.44 57.53 -36.07
C LYS A 141 11.62 56.24 -35.97
N GLY A 142 10.94 55.83 -37.05
CA GLY A 142 10.21 54.56 -37.10
C GLY A 142 11.13 53.35 -36.92
N ASP A 143 12.28 53.33 -37.60
CA ASP A 143 13.30 52.29 -37.44
C ASP A 143 13.84 52.24 -36.01
N HIS A 144 14.09 53.41 -35.40
CA HIS A 144 14.53 53.49 -34.01
C HIS A 144 13.47 52.98 -33.03
N GLU A 145 12.20 53.36 -33.20
CA GLU A 145 11.09 52.85 -32.41
C GLU A 145 10.94 51.32 -32.56
N ASN A 146 11.11 50.79 -33.78
CA ASN A 146 11.10 49.35 -34.03
C ASN A 146 12.26 48.63 -33.30
N ILE A 147 13.47 49.18 -33.34
CA ILE A 147 14.64 48.63 -32.63
C ILE A 147 14.39 48.67 -31.12
N ILE A 148 13.87 49.77 -30.57
CA ILE A 148 13.51 49.88 -29.15
C ILE A 148 12.48 48.81 -28.78
N ASN A 149 11.44 48.63 -29.59
CA ASN A 149 10.39 47.63 -29.33
C ASN A 149 10.95 46.20 -29.36
N GLN A 150 11.83 45.89 -30.32
CA GLN A 150 12.53 44.60 -30.38
C GLN A 150 13.42 44.39 -29.16
N LEU A 151 14.17 45.41 -28.74
CA LEU A 151 15.03 45.33 -27.56
C LEU A 151 14.21 45.13 -26.29
N ASN A 152 13.11 45.85 -26.12
CA ASN A 152 12.20 45.69 -24.99
C ASN A 152 11.59 44.28 -24.96
N TYR A 153 11.20 43.74 -26.11
CA TYR A 153 10.73 42.37 -26.23
C TYR A 153 11.82 41.37 -25.81
N GLN A 154 13.04 41.52 -26.32
CA GLN A 154 14.17 40.66 -25.94
C GLN A 154 14.52 40.75 -24.46
N LEU A 155 14.47 41.95 -23.87
CA LEU A 155 14.68 42.17 -22.44
C LEU A 155 13.59 41.50 -21.60
N SER A 156 12.32 41.59 -22.04
CA SER A 156 11.20 40.90 -21.39
C SER A 156 11.34 39.38 -21.48
N GLU A 157 11.68 38.85 -22.65
CA GLU A 157 11.95 37.42 -22.84
C GLU A 157 13.12 36.95 -21.96
N LYS A 158 14.22 37.71 -21.92
CA LYS A 158 15.36 37.41 -21.04
C LYS A 158 14.96 37.43 -19.57
N ALA A 159 14.15 38.38 -19.13
CA ALA A 159 13.65 38.43 -17.77
C ALA A 159 12.76 37.22 -17.44
N ASN A 160 11.86 36.83 -18.35
CA ASN A 160 11.02 35.65 -18.21
C ASN A 160 11.84 34.35 -18.15
N GLN A 161 12.83 34.21 -19.04
CA GLN A 161 13.76 33.08 -19.03
C GLN A 161 14.58 33.03 -17.73
N GLN A 162 15.02 34.19 -17.21
CA GLN A 162 15.72 34.26 -15.93
C GLN A 162 14.82 33.85 -14.75
N ILE A 163 13.53 34.24 -14.77
CA ILE A 163 12.55 33.81 -13.77
C ILE A 163 12.39 32.28 -13.84
N LEU A 164 12.17 31.73 -15.04
CA LEU A 164 12.04 30.28 -15.24
C LEU A 164 13.31 29.52 -14.81
N LEU A 165 14.48 30.07 -15.08
CA LEU A 165 15.77 29.53 -14.63
C LEU A 165 15.86 29.53 -13.11
N ASN A 166 15.50 30.62 -12.45
CA ASN A 166 15.51 30.70 -10.99
C ASN A 166 14.50 29.73 -10.36
N GLU A 167 13.31 29.59 -10.94
CA GLU A 167 12.30 28.62 -10.50
C GLU A 167 12.79 27.18 -10.66
N THR A 168 13.41 26.85 -11.79
CA THR A 168 13.97 25.51 -12.02
C THR A 168 15.15 25.22 -11.09
N ILE A 169 16.04 26.19 -10.85
CA ILE A 169 17.11 26.06 -9.84
C ILE A 169 16.53 25.82 -8.44
N ASN A 170 15.46 26.53 -8.07
CA ASN A 170 14.80 26.34 -6.78
C ASN A 170 14.18 24.94 -6.68
N LYS A 171 13.50 24.46 -7.73
CA LYS A 171 12.97 23.08 -7.81
C LYS A 171 14.10 22.04 -7.70
N ILE A 172 15.22 22.25 -8.40
CA ILE A 172 16.40 21.37 -8.30
C ILE A 172 16.95 21.36 -6.87
N ARG A 173 17.02 22.53 -6.21
CA ARG A 173 17.48 22.62 -4.81
C ARG A 173 16.54 21.89 -3.87
N GLU A 174 15.22 22.03 -4.04
CA GLU A 174 14.21 21.32 -3.26
C GLU A 174 14.30 19.79 -3.46
N VAL A 175 14.51 19.34 -4.70
CA VAL A 175 14.72 17.92 -5.00
C VAL A 175 16.02 17.43 -4.37
N LYS A 176 17.12 18.20 -4.44
CA LYS A 176 18.38 17.87 -3.77
C LYS A 176 18.23 17.75 -2.25
N THR A 177 17.48 18.66 -1.61
CA THR A 177 17.21 18.55 -0.17
C THR A 177 16.39 17.31 0.15
N LYS A 178 15.36 17.00 -0.65
CA LYS A 178 14.57 15.76 -0.48
C LYS A 178 15.42 14.50 -0.67
N ILE A 179 16.31 14.48 -1.65
CA ILE A 179 17.25 13.36 -1.86
C ILE A 179 18.16 13.20 -0.65
N SER A 180 18.74 14.29 -0.15
CA SER A 180 19.58 14.25 1.05
C SER A 180 18.81 13.77 2.29
N ASP A 181 17.58 14.24 2.48
CA ASP A 181 16.70 13.79 3.56
C ASP A 181 16.43 12.29 3.47
N VAL A 182 16.15 11.78 2.25
CA VAL A 182 15.94 10.34 2.01
C VAL A 182 17.23 9.54 2.23
N GLU A 183 18.39 10.03 1.79
CA GLU A 183 19.68 9.39 2.04
C GLU A 183 19.98 9.31 3.54
N THR A 184 19.76 10.40 4.29
CA THR A 184 19.94 10.38 5.75
C THR A 184 18.95 9.44 6.44
N ALA A 185 17.70 9.37 5.97
CA ALA A 185 16.70 8.43 6.47
C ALA A 185 17.10 6.97 6.17
N LYS A 186 17.64 6.71 4.98
CA LYS A 186 18.17 5.38 4.60
C LYS A 186 19.33 4.97 5.51
N VAL A 187 20.29 5.86 5.76
CA VAL A 187 21.42 5.58 6.66
C VAL A 187 20.93 5.27 8.07
N LYS A 188 20.02 6.09 8.61
CA LYS A 188 19.41 5.84 9.93
C LYS A 188 18.68 4.50 9.99
N LEU A 189 17.92 4.15 8.95
CA LEU A 189 17.23 2.86 8.90
C LEU A 189 18.21 1.67 8.88
N VAL A 190 19.31 1.80 8.14
CA VAL A 190 20.37 0.77 8.12
C VAL A 190 21.03 0.64 9.50
N GLU A 191 21.34 1.76 10.17
CA GLU A 191 21.87 1.76 11.54
C GLU A 191 20.88 1.12 12.53
N ASP A 192 19.59 1.47 12.45
CA ASP A 192 18.52 0.87 13.27
C ASP A 192 18.40 -0.64 13.02
N MET A 193 18.55 -1.09 11.78
CA MET A 193 18.54 -2.51 11.43
C MET A 193 19.76 -3.25 11.97
N ILE A 194 20.95 -2.64 11.90
CA ILE A 194 22.18 -3.20 12.48
C ILE A 194 22.02 -3.33 14.00
N GLN A 195 21.59 -2.28 14.70
CA GLN A 195 21.36 -2.31 16.15
C GLN A 195 20.33 -3.36 16.54
N LYS A 196 19.21 -3.48 15.80
CA LYS A 196 18.21 -4.52 16.05
C LYS A 196 18.78 -5.92 15.85
N ASN A 197 19.62 -6.13 14.83
CA ASN A 197 20.28 -7.41 14.61
C ASN A 197 21.29 -7.73 15.72
N GLU A 198 22.05 -6.76 16.21
CA GLU A 198 22.96 -6.93 17.35
C GLU A 198 22.20 -7.35 18.61
N VAL A 199 21.12 -6.63 18.95
CA VAL A 199 20.24 -6.98 20.08
C VAL A 199 19.61 -8.36 19.89
N PHE A 200 19.24 -8.72 18.66
CA PHE A 200 18.69 -10.05 18.36
C PHE A 200 19.74 -11.16 18.53
N ILE A 201 20.97 -10.95 18.06
CA ILE A 201 22.09 -11.89 18.24
C ILE A 201 22.38 -12.07 19.72
N GLU A 202 22.49 -10.97 20.48
CA GLU A 202 22.73 -11.01 21.92
C GLU A 202 21.61 -11.77 22.67
N SER A 203 20.34 -11.49 22.33
CA SER A 203 19.20 -12.21 22.89
C SER A 203 19.23 -13.71 22.54
N LYS A 204 19.60 -14.06 21.31
CA LYS A 204 19.75 -15.45 20.86
C LYS A 204 20.87 -16.16 21.62
N GLU A 205 22.02 -15.51 21.81
CA GLU A 205 23.15 -16.06 22.58
C GLU A 205 22.81 -16.23 24.07
N ASN A 206 22.09 -15.28 24.67
CA ASN A 206 21.58 -15.39 26.03
C ASN A 206 20.64 -16.60 26.16
N LEU A 207 19.67 -16.75 25.24
CA LEU A 207 18.72 -17.86 25.26
C LEU A 207 19.41 -19.22 25.02
N GLN A 208 20.43 -19.24 24.16
CA GLN A 208 21.26 -20.43 23.95
C GLN A 208 22.04 -20.81 25.22
N ARG A 209 22.60 -19.84 25.94
CA ARG A 209 23.24 -20.06 27.24
C ARG A 209 22.26 -20.61 28.28
N GLU A 210 21.07 -20.03 28.40
CA GLU A 210 20.03 -20.53 29.30
C GLU A 210 19.60 -21.97 28.93
N TYR A 211 19.50 -22.27 27.63
CA TYR A 211 19.22 -23.62 27.15
C TYR A 211 20.33 -24.61 27.50
N GLU A 212 21.59 -24.23 27.31
CA GLU A 212 22.74 -25.07 27.66
C GLU A 212 22.84 -25.31 29.17
N GLU A 213 22.57 -24.27 29.98
CA GLU A 213 22.52 -24.36 31.44
C GLU A 213 21.41 -25.30 31.92
N THR A 214 20.19 -25.12 31.40
CA THR A 214 19.05 -26.00 31.74
C THR A 214 19.30 -27.44 31.28
N ASN A 215 19.89 -27.65 30.11
CA ASN A 215 20.24 -28.99 29.64
C ASN A 215 21.34 -29.64 30.49
N SER A 216 22.33 -28.87 30.94
CA SER A 216 23.36 -29.31 31.89
C SER A 216 22.73 -29.71 33.23
N ASN A 217 21.80 -28.90 33.75
CA ASN A 217 21.04 -29.20 34.96
C ASN A 217 20.22 -30.49 34.82
N ILE A 218 19.55 -30.69 33.68
CA ILE A 218 18.83 -31.94 33.38
C ILE A 218 19.79 -33.13 33.35
N HIS A 219 20.97 -32.99 32.74
CA HIS A 219 21.97 -34.05 32.68
C HIS A 219 22.48 -34.42 34.09
N MET A 220 22.78 -33.42 34.92
CA MET A 220 23.19 -33.60 36.31
C MET A 220 22.08 -34.26 37.14
N GLN A 221 20.83 -33.85 36.97
CA GLN A 221 19.67 -34.45 37.63
C GLN A 221 19.46 -35.91 37.19
N ARG A 222 19.60 -36.22 35.90
CA ARG A 222 19.56 -37.62 35.40
C ARG A 222 20.65 -38.48 36.02
N LYS A 223 21.88 -37.96 36.14
CA LYS A 223 23.00 -38.66 36.79
C LYS A 223 22.72 -38.91 38.27
N SER A 224 22.14 -37.93 38.97
CA SER A 224 21.72 -38.05 40.37
C SER A 224 20.60 -39.10 40.53
N ASN A 225 19.57 -39.05 39.69
CA ASN A 225 18.48 -40.02 39.69
C ASN A 225 18.98 -41.45 39.38
N ALA A 226 19.93 -41.61 38.47
CA ALA A 226 20.55 -42.89 38.18
C ALA A 226 21.33 -43.46 39.38
N LYS A 227 22.01 -42.61 40.17
CA LYS A 227 22.65 -43.03 41.42
C LYS A 227 21.62 -43.46 42.46
N LYS A 228 20.58 -42.65 42.71
CA LYS A 228 19.49 -42.98 43.63
C LYS A 228 18.78 -44.28 43.25
N ARG A 229 18.59 -44.54 41.94
CA ARG A 229 17.99 -45.79 41.46
C ARG A 229 18.85 -47.00 41.79
N ARG A 230 20.18 -46.93 41.61
CA ARG A 230 21.10 -47.99 42.05
C ARG A 230 21.07 -48.21 43.56
N GLU A 231 21.02 -47.14 44.34
CA GLU A 231 20.86 -47.25 45.80
C GLU A 231 19.55 -47.94 46.17
N LEU A 232 18.45 -47.62 45.48
CA LEU A 232 17.14 -48.24 45.67
C LEU A 232 17.14 -49.73 45.27
N ASP A 233 17.84 -50.09 44.19
CA ASP A 233 18.02 -51.48 43.78
C ASP A 233 18.80 -52.28 44.85
N ILE A 234 19.86 -51.70 45.43
CA ILE A 234 20.62 -52.32 46.54
C ILE A 234 19.75 -52.49 47.80
N VAL A 235 18.95 -51.48 48.14
CA VAL A 235 18.03 -51.57 49.30
C VAL A 235 16.94 -52.61 49.04
N SER A 236 16.45 -52.71 47.81
CA SER A 236 15.44 -53.71 47.42
C SER A 236 15.99 -55.13 47.47
N SER A 237 17.25 -55.35 47.03
CA SER A 237 17.90 -56.66 47.17
C SER A 237 18.14 -57.02 48.64
N GLN A 238 18.52 -56.05 49.47
CA GLN A 238 18.64 -56.26 50.92
C GLN A 238 17.30 -56.57 51.59
N LEU A 239 16.20 -55.98 51.13
CA LEU A 239 14.86 -56.30 51.61
C LEU A 239 14.48 -57.74 51.25
N LEU A 240 14.70 -58.15 50.00
CA LEU A 240 14.51 -59.53 49.52
C LEU A 240 15.29 -60.53 50.39
N ASP A 241 16.58 -60.29 50.63
CA ASP A 241 17.40 -61.14 51.51
C ASP A 241 16.85 -61.23 52.95
N LYS A 242 16.23 -60.16 53.44
CA LYS A 242 15.60 -60.13 54.78
C LYS A 242 14.25 -60.84 54.79
N GLU A 243 13.46 -60.72 53.73
CA GLU A 243 12.21 -61.45 53.52
C GLU A 243 12.45 -62.95 53.42
N ASP A 244 13.49 -63.37 52.69
CA ASP A 244 13.93 -64.77 52.59
C ASP A 244 14.35 -65.33 53.97
N LYS A 245 15.09 -64.54 54.77
CA LYS A 245 15.43 -64.91 56.16
C LYS A 245 14.20 -65.02 57.04
N VAL A 246 13.20 -64.16 56.86
CA VAL A 246 11.92 -64.26 57.59
C VAL A 246 11.14 -65.50 57.16
N ALA A 247 11.17 -65.87 55.88
CA ALA A 247 10.57 -67.10 55.38
C ALA A 247 11.27 -68.36 55.96
N GLU A 248 12.60 -68.37 56.04
CA GLU A 248 13.35 -69.43 56.72
C GLU A 248 13.04 -69.51 58.21
N LEU A 249 12.97 -68.38 58.91
CA LEU A 249 12.58 -68.33 60.32
C LEU A 249 11.16 -68.83 60.54
N LYS A 250 10.21 -68.48 59.66
CA LYS A 250 8.84 -69.02 59.68
C LYS A 250 8.82 -70.54 59.48
N LYS A 251 9.66 -71.08 58.59
CA LYS A 251 9.82 -72.52 58.40
C LYS A 251 10.39 -73.20 59.64
N HIS A 252 11.34 -72.57 60.32
CA HIS A 252 11.90 -73.05 61.59
C HIS A 252 10.87 -73.02 62.73
N VAL A 253 10.06 -71.96 62.81
CA VAL A 253 8.93 -71.87 63.75
C VAL A 253 7.90 -72.98 63.48
N ALA A 254 7.57 -73.25 62.22
CA ALA A 254 6.67 -74.36 61.88
C ALA A 254 7.24 -75.74 62.29
N GLN A 255 8.56 -75.94 62.16
CA GLN A 255 9.25 -77.15 62.63
C GLN A 255 9.23 -77.29 64.17
N LEU A 256 9.36 -76.17 64.90
CA LEU A 256 9.24 -76.14 66.36
C LEU A 256 7.80 -76.36 66.84
N VAL A 257 6.81 -75.85 66.13
CA VAL A 257 5.39 -76.16 66.39
C VAL A 257 5.12 -77.66 66.18
N GLN A 258 5.73 -78.27 65.17
CA GLN A 258 5.62 -79.72 64.91
C GLN A 258 6.38 -80.59 65.94
N SER A 259 7.41 -80.06 66.60
CA SER A 259 8.07 -80.75 67.73
C SER A 259 7.29 -80.59 69.03
N ILE A 260 6.65 -79.44 69.26
CA ILE A 260 5.72 -79.23 70.38
C ILE A 260 4.52 -80.18 70.28
N ALA A 261 3.89 -80.30 69.10
CA ALA A 261 2.79 -81.24 68.88
C ALA A 261 3.17 -82.71 69.15
N ARG A 262 4.42 -83.11 68.90
CA ARG A 262 4.95 -84.44 69.23
C ARG A 262 5.18 -84.64 70.73
N LEU A 263 5.56 -83.59 71.46
CA LEU A 263 5.72 -83.62 72.93
C LEU A 263 4.35 -83.61 73.65
N THR A 264 3.34 -82.92 73.11
CA THR A 264 1.96 -82.94 73.64
C THR A 264 1.28 -84.30 73.44
N ALA A 265 1.57 -85.02 72.35
CA ALA A 265 1.10 -86.40 72.14
C ALA A 265 1.73 -87.42 73.12
N SER A 266 2.96 -87.18 73.57
CA SER A 266 3.64 -88.02 74.57
C SER A 266 3.12 -87.81 76.00
N GLU A 267 2.57 -86.62 76.32
CA GLU A 267 1.99 -86.31 77.64
C GLU A 267 0.61 -86.97 77.84
N ILE A 268 -0.16 -87.12 76.76
CA ILE A 268 -1.47 -87.78 76.77
C ILE A 268 -1.32 -89.30 77.01
N GLN A 269 -0.27 -89.91 76.43
CA GLN A 269 0.04 -91.33 76.60
C GLN A 269 0.48 -91.71 78.03
N SER A 270 0.91 -90.75 78.86
CA SER A 270 1.25 -90.96 80.27
C SER A 270 0.08 -90.72 81.25
N LYS A 271 -1.04 -90.14 80.78
CA LYS A 271 -2.24 -89.89 81.58
C LYS A 271 -3.33 -90.98 81.43
N GLU A 272 -3.26 -91.81 80.38
CA GLU A 272 -4.18 -92.94 80.15
C GLU A 272 -3.84 -94.22 80.95
N GLN A 273 -2.73 -94.27 81.68
CA GLN A 273 -2.31 -95.44 82.47
C GLN A 273 -2.85 -95.48 83.92
N LEU A 274 -3.76 -94.58 84.32
CA LEU A 274 -4.24 -94.48 85.71
C LEU A 274 -5.76 -94.65 85.90
N VAL A 275 -6.51 -95.06 84.86
CA VAL A 275 -8.00 -95.05 84.92
C VAL A 275 -8.68 -96.41 84.71
N ASP A 276 -8.04 -97.44 84.14
CA ASP A 276 -8.74 -98.71 83.82
C ASP A 276 -8.32 -99.95 84.66
N GLU A 277 -7.79 -99.75 85.87
CA GLU A 277 -7.59 -100.83 86.87
C GLU A 277 -8.79 -101.03 87.83
N ILE A 278 -9.92 -100.35 87.63
CA ILE A 278 -11.13 -100.55 88.46
C ILE A 278 -12.34 -100.93 87.60
N LYS A 279 -12.25 -102.06 86.88
CA LYS A 279 -13.41 -102.90 86.52
C LYS A 279 -13.03 -104.28 85.99
N THR A 280 -12.41 -105.08 86.84
CA THR A 280 -12.39 -106.54 86.74
C THR A 280 -13.63 -107.11 87.44
N PHE A 281 -14.63 -107.59 86.68
CA PHE A 281 -15.65 -108.53 87.18
C PHE A 281 -16.36 -109.30 86.05
N GLN A 282 -15.88 -110.52 85.75
CA GLN A 282 -16.54 -111.61 84.99
C GLN A 282 -16.28 -111.61 83.47
N GLU A 283 -15.23 -112.25 82.93
CA GLU A 283 -15.02 -113.71 82.80
C GLU A 283 -16.23 -114.48 82.24
N LEU A 284 -16.23 -114.78 80.93
CA LEU A 284 -16.09 -116.14 80.37
C LEU A 284 -16.51 -116.26 78.89
N ALA A 285 -15.80 -117.17 78.22
CA ALA A 285 -16.27 -117.98 77.08
C ALA A 285 -16.13 -117.42 75.66
N VAL A 286 -14.88 -117.37 75.23
CA VAL A 286 -14.50 -117.90 73.91
C VAL A 286 -15.06 -119.33 73.77
N GLN A 287 -15.82 -119.61 72.71
CA GLN A 287 -15.56 -120.70 71.75
C GLN A 287 -16.74 -120.91 70.78
N LYS A 288 -16.39 -121.47 69.61
CA LYS A 288 -17.27 -122.21 68.69
C LYS A 288 -17.71 -121.50 67.40
N LYS A 289 -16.69 -120.97 66.72
CA LYS A 289 -16.65 -120.79 65.27
C LYS A 289 -16.54 -122.15 64.54
N PHE A 290 -17.50 -123.07 64.71
CA PHE A 290 -17.47 -124.39 64.04
C PHE A 290 -18.87 -124.88 63.70
N HIS A 291 -19.55 -124.19 62.77
CA HIS A 291 -20.33 -124.80 61.69
C HIS A 291 -20.91 -123.68 60.84
N GLU A 292 -20.05 -123.15 59.98
CA GLU A 292 -20.47 -122.78 58.65
C GLU A 292 -21.30 -123.92 58.06
N LYS A 293 -22.52 -123.58 57.61
CA LYS A 293 -23.01 -124.00 56.30
C LYS A 293 -23.54 -125.44 56.16
N GLU A 294 -24.78 -125.71 56.59
CA GLU A 294 -25.69 -126.63 55.84
C GLU A 294 -27.09 -126.77 56.49
N LEU A 295 -27.92 -125.73 56.33
CA LEU A 295 -29.41 -125.78 56.39
C LEU A 295 -29.94 -124.34 56.32
N ALA A 296 -29.65 -123.57 55.28
CA ALA A 296 -30.41 -123.75 54.05
C ALA A 296 -31.92 -123.92 54.33
N GLU A 297 -32.66 -122.89 53.93
CA GLU A 297 -33.63 -123.06 52.83
C GLU A 297 -35.13 -123.04 53.11
N VAL A 298 -35.65 -123.05 54.34
CA VAL A 298 -37.14 -123.10 54.46
C VAL A 298 -37.83 -121.93 55.14
N ARG A 299 -37.15 -121.03 55.89
CA ARG A 299 -37.84 -119.90 56.54
C ARG A 299 -37.66 -118.53 55.86
N MET A 300 -36.60 -118.35 55.08
CA MET A 300 -36.30 -117.06 54.41
C MET A 300 -37.19 -116.71 53.22
N ALA A 301 -37.99 -117.65 52.67
CA ALA A 301 -38.74 -117.41 51.43
C ALA A 301 -40.01 -116.53 51.61
N PHE A 302 -40.56 -116.39 52.82
CA PHE A 302 -41.84 -115.69 53.05
C PHE A 302 -41.69 -114.24 53.55
N GLU A 303 -40.66 -113.94 54.34
CA GLU A 303 -40.42 -112.58 54.87
C GLU A 303 -39.73 -111.63 53.86
N LEU A 304 -39.08 -112.16 52.82
CA LEU A 304 -38.46 -111.36 51.75
C LEU A 304 -39.46 -110.72 50.77
N LYS A 305 -40.70 -111.24 50.68
CA LYS A 305 -41.73 -110.71 49.74
C LYS A 305 -42.40 -109.43 50.26
N VAL A 306 -42.42 -109.22 51.57
CA VAL A 306 -43.05 -108.06 52.21
C VAL A 306 -42.10 -106.85 52.21
N LYS A 307 -40.79 -107.07 52.36
CA LYS A 307 -39.77 -106.00 52.27
C LYS A 307 -39.55 -105.46 50.85
N SER A 308 -39.63 -106.30 49.81
CA SER A 308 -39.37 -105.85 48.42
C SER A 308 -40.44 -104.94 47.81
N LEU A 309 -41.60 -104.78 48.47
CA LEU A 309 -42.65 -103.85 48.05
C LEU A 309 -42.56 -102.50 48.78
N GLN A 310 -41.80 -102.42 49.87
CA GLN A 310 -41.54 -101.17 50.61
C GLN A 310 -40.35 -100.39 50.03
N ASP A 311 -39.29 -101.07 49.58
CA ASP A 311 -38.11 -100.42 48.98
C ASP A 311 -38.39 -99.76 47.61
N LYS A 312 -39.42 -100.22 46.87
CA LYS A 312 -39.84 -99.64 45.57
C LYS A 312 -40.62 -98.33 45.65
N ILE A 313 -41.16 -98.00 46.82
CA ILE A 313 -41.90 -96.75 47.04
C ILE A 313 -40.90 -95.62 47.35
N GLU A 314 -39.83 -95.92 48.08
CA GLU A 314 -38.78 -94.95 48.46
C GLU A 314 -37.86 -94.58 47.27
N GLU A 315 -37.70 -95.46 46.28
CA GLU A 315 -36.96 -95.19 45.03
C GLU A 315 -37.71 -94.24 44.08
N MET A 316 -39.05 -94.33 43.99
CA MET A 316 -39.88 -93.43 43.16
C MET A 316 -39.98 -92.00 43.72
N ASP A 317 -39.93 -91.82 45.05
CA ASP A 317 -39.99 -90.50 45.68
C ASP A 317 -38.67 -89.70 45.48
N ILE A 318 -37.53 -90.39 45.41
CA ILE A 318 -36.22 -89.77 45.09
C ILE A 318 -36.19 -89.31 43.62
N GLU A 319 -36.68 -90.14 42.68
CA GLU A 319 -36.77 -89.78 41.25
C GLU A 319 -37.74 -88.60 40.99
N TRP A 320 -38.81 -88.47 41.78
CA TRP A 320 -39.77 -87.35 41.68
C TRP A 320 -39.18 -86.01 42.17
N GLU A 321 -38.43 -86.00 43.28
CA GLU A 321 -37.72 -84.79 43.76
C GLU A 321 -36.58 -84.35 42.85
N GLU A 322 -35.86 -85.29 42.22
CA GLU A 322 -34.86 -84.99 41.19
C GLU A 322 -35.49 -84.43 39.91
N GLY A 323 -36.67 -84.95 39.49
CA GLY A 323 -37.47 -84.39 38.41
C GLY A 323 -37.94 -82.96 38.67
N GLN A 324 -38.34 -82.61 39.90
CA GLN A 324 -38.72 -81.24 40.27
C GLN A 324 -37.54 -80.27 40.25
N LYS A 325 -36.34 -80.69 40.69
CA LYS A 325 -35.12 -79.86 40.62
C LYS A 325 -34.70 -79.58 39.17
N VAL A 326 -34.82 -80.57 38.29
CA VAL A 326 -34.53 -80.44 36.85
C VAL A 326 -35.53 -79.48 36.17
N ASN A 327 -36.82 -79.55 36.50
CA ASN A 327 -37.83 -78.64 35.95
C ASN A 327 -37.62 -77.16 36.37
N ALA A 328 -37.18 -76.91 37.60
CA ALA A 328 -36.83 -75.56 38.07
C ALA A 328 -35.62 -74.97 37.32
N ILE A 329 -34.61 -75.81 37.01
CA ILE A 329 -33.44 -75.42 36.20
C ILE A 329 -33.85 -75.11 34.76
N HIS A 330 -34.77 -75.88 34.17
CA HIS A 330 -35.27 -75.62 32.82
C HIS A 330 -36.08 -74.32 32.72
N LEU A 331 -36.90 -74.00 33.73
CA LEU A 331 -37.62 -72.72 33.81
C LEU A 331 -36.68 -71.51 33.92
N ASP A 332 -35.63 -71.59 34.73
CA ASP A 332 -34.59 -70.55 34.82
C ASP A 332 -33.78 -70.42 33.52
N SER A 333 -33.51 -71.54 32.85
CA SER A 333 -32.84 -71.57 31.54
C SER A 333 -33.68 -70.90 30.44
N ILE A 334 -35.00 -71.12 30.45
CA ILE A 334 -35.94 -70.49 29.50
C ILE A 334 -36.05 -68.98 29.74
N VAL A 335 -36.07 -68.54 31.00
CA VAL A 335 -36.07 -67.10 31.34
C VAL A 335 -34.78 -66.42 30.91
N LYS A 336 -33.62 -67.07 31.12
CA LYS A 336 -32.32 -66.58 30.63
C LYS A 336 -32.28 -66.47 29.11
N LEU A 337 -32.84 -67.46 28.40
CA LEU A 337 -32.91 -67.44 26.93
C LEU A 337 -33.88 -66.37 26.40
N SER A 338 -35.01 -66.15 27.06
CA SER A 338 -35.92 -65.06 26.68
C SER A 338 -35.30 -63.68 26.90
N ASN A 339 -34.48 -63.53 27.95
CA ASN A 339 -33.78 -62.29 28.24
C ASN A 339 -32.62 -62.04 27.28
N SER A 340 -31.89 -63.08 26.85
CA SER A 340 -30.85 -62.94 25.82
C SER A 340 -31.44 -62.53 24.46
N PHE A 341 -32.59 -63.10 24.06
CA PHE A 341 -33.27 -62.68 22.82
C PHE A 341 -33.79 -61.23 22.88
N LYS A 342 -34.30 -60.77 24.03
CA LYS A 342 -34.69 -59.36 24.19
C LYS A 342 -33.49 -58.41 24.14
N ALA A 343 -32.37 -58.79 24.74
CA ALA A 343 -31.13 -58.01 24.68
C ALA A 343 -30.57 -57.93 23.25
N GLN A 344 -30.59 -59.04 22.52
CA GLN A 344 -30.12 -59.09 21.13
C GLN A 344 -30.99 -58.25 20.19
N ARG A 345 -32.32 -58.28 20.36
CA ARG A 345 -33.24 -57.48 19.54
C ARG A 345 -33.07 -55.98 19.78
N LYS A 346 -32.84 -55.58 21.03
CA LYS A 346 -32.52 -54.19 21.35
C LYS A 346 -31.18 -53.75 20.75
N ALA A 347 -30.17 -54.62 20.78
CA ALA A 347 -28.88 -54.34 20.16
C ALA A 347 -28.98 -54.22 18.62
N GLU A 348 -29.81 -55.05 17.97
CA GLU A 348 -30.10 -54.90 16.52
C GLU A 348 -30.81 -53.59 16.20
N ASP A 349 -31.82 -53.20 17.00
CA ASP A 349 -32.53 -51.93 16.82
C ASP A 349 -31.59 -50.72 17.01
N ASP A 350 -30.71 -50.77 18.01
CA ASP A 350 -29.70 -49.73 18.27
C ASP A 350 -28.69 -49.65 17.10
N PHE A 351 -28.24 -50.80 16.57
CA PHE A 351 -27.34 -50.85 15.42
C PHE A 351 -28.00 -50.30 14.14
N MET A 352 -29.28 -50.60 13.92
CA MET A 352 -30.04 -50.05 12.78
C MET A 352 -30.23 -48.54 12.90
N ALA A 353 -30.42 -48.01 14.10
CA ALA A 353 -30.49 -46.57 14.35
C ALA A 353 -29.14 -45.89 14.07
N GLU A 354 -28.03 -46.48 14.50
CA GLU A 354 -26.68 -46.00 14.18
C GLU A 354 -26.40 -46.03 12.67
N HIS A 355 -26.75 -47.13 11.99
CA HIS A 355 -26.61 -47.25 10.54
C HIS A 355 -27.37 -46.14 9.78
N LEU A 356 -28.58 -45.79 10.23
CA LEU A 356 -29.35 -44.68 9.66
C LEU A 356 -28.68 -43.32 9.89
N ILE A 357 -28.10 -43.09 11.08
CA ILE A 357 -27.37 -41.86 11.39
C ILE A 357 -26.09 -41.74 10.53
N VAL A 358 -25.34 -42.84 10.39
CA VAL A 358 -24.13 -42.90 9.55
C VAL A 358 -24.47 -42.67 8.08
N SER A 359 -25.53 -43.32 7.56
CA SER A 359 -26.01 -43.11 6.19
C SER A 359 -26.41 -41.65 5.94
N ARG A 360 -27.09 -41.01 6.90
CA ARG A 360 -27.48 -39.61 6.80
C ARG A 360 -26.27 -38.66 6.89
N ARG A 361 -25.22 -39.00 7.64
CA ARG A 361 -23.95 -38.27 7.66
C ARG A 361 -23.19 -38.42 6.34
N PHE A 362 -23.18 -39.63 5.78
CA PHE A 362 -22.57 -39.90 4.48
C PHE A 362 -23.22 -39.06 3.38
N GLU A 363 -24.55 -39.02 3.32
CA GLU A 363 -25.25 -38.22 2.31
C GLU A 363 -24.98 -36.71 2.45
N LYS A 364 -24.91 -36.19 3.67
CA LYS A 364 -24.48 -34.80 3.92
C LYS A 364 -23.03 -34.55 3.49
N SER A 365 -22.15 -35.52 3.66
CA SER A 365 -20.75 -35.43 3.19
C SER A 365 -20.68 -35.40 1.67
N LYS A 366 -21.47 -36.24 1.00
CA LYS A 366 -21.58 -36.28 -0.46
C LYS A 366 -22.08 -34.96 -1.04
N LEU A 367 -23.14 -34.37 -0.47
CA LEU A 367 -23.64 -33.05 -0.88
C LEU A 367 -22.58 -31.95 -0.74
N ARG A 368 -21.84 -31.93 0.38
CA ARG A 368 -20.73 -30.97 0.57
C ARG A 368 -19.59 -31.17 -0.45
N LEU A 369 -19.36 -32.40 -0.89
CA LEU A 369 -18.37 -32.70 -1.93
C LEU A 369 -18.85 -32.15 -3.28
N GLU A 370 -20.11 -32.35 -3.63
CA GLU A 370 -20.74 -31.79 -4.84
C GLU A 370 -20.70 -30.25 -4.84
N GLU A 371 -21.02 -29.60 -3.72
CA GLU A 371 -20.90 -28.13 -3.55
C GLU A 371 -19.46 -27.64 -3.76
N ARG A 372 -18.47 -28.38 -3.25
CA ARG A 372 -17.05 -28.08 -3.45
C ARG A 372 -16.64 -28.25 -4.92
N ILE A 373 -17.11 -29.30 -5.59
CA ILE A 373 -16.85 -29.51 -7.02
C ILE A 373 -17.44 -28.37 -7.84
N ALA A 374 -18.67 -27.94 -7.56
CA ALA A 374 -19.31 -26.80 -8.21
C ALA A 374 -18.54 -25.49 -7.95
N SER A 375 -18.08 -25.28 -6.72
CA SER A 375 -17.24 -24.13 -6.36
C SER A 375 -15.92 -24.13 -7.13
N ILE A 376 -15.26 -25.29 -7.25
CA ILE A 376 -14.03 -25.44 -8.05
C ILE A 376 -14.29 -25.11 -9.52
N ALA A 377 -15.40 -25.58 -10.09
CA ALA A 377 -15.78 -25.25 -11.47
C ALA A 377 -15.98 -23.74 -11.66
N LYS A 378 -16.59 -23.05 -10.69
CA LYS A 378 -16.74 -21.59 -10.71
C LYS A 378 -15.39 -20.88 -10.69
N HIS A 379 -14.49 -21.24 -9.76
CA HIS A 379 -13.16 -20.64 -9.68
C HIS A 379 -12.33 -20.91 -10.96
N LYS A 380 -12.52 -22.06 -11.63
CA LYS A 380 -11.89 -22.34 -12.92
C LYS A 380 -12.40 -21.45 -14.08
N ILE A 381 -13.60 -20.89 -13.98
CA ILE A 381 -14.10 -19.92 -14.95
C ILE A 381 -13.48 -18.55 -14.63
N GLU A 382 -13.53 -18.13 -13.37
CA GLU A 382 -12.93 -16.86 -12.90
C GLU A 382 -11.42 -16.77 -13.21
N ILE A 383 -10.66 -17.87 -13.02
CA ILE A 383 -9.23 -17.92 -13.40
C ILE A 383 -9.04 -17.69 -14.90
N ARG A 384 -9.90 -18.28 -15.75
CA ARG A 384 -9.81 -18.14 -17.21
C ARG A 384 -10.12 -16.71 -17.65
N GLU A 385 -11.09 -16.07 -17.00
CA GLU A 385 -11.43 -14.66 -17.24
C GLU A 385 -10.26 -13.75 -16.85
N MET A 386 -9.66 -13.96 -15.68
CA MET A 386 -8.47 -13.20 -15.27
C MET A 386 -7.26 -13.43 -16.17
N GLU A 387 -7.03 -14.67 -16.65
CA GLU A 387 -5.97 -14.97 -17.63
C GLU A 387 -6.17 -14.19 -18.95
N GLU A 388 -7.42 -14.03 -19.38
CA GLU A 388 -7.74 -13.27 -20.60
C GLU A 388 -7.58 -11.75 -20.38
N GLU A 389 -7.97 -11.22 -19.22
CA GLU A 389 -7.68 -9.83 -18.83
C GLU A 389 -6.17 -9.55 -18.78
N ILE A 390 -5.38 -10.48 -18.23
CA ILE A 390 -3.91 -10.38 -18.21
C ILE A 390 -3.33 -10.34 -19.62
N LYS A 391 -3.85 -11.16 -20.55
CA LYS A 391 -3.41 -11.11 -21.96
C LYS A 391 -3.73 -9.77 -22.60
N GLN A 392 -4.96 -9.27 -22.44
CA GLN A 392 -5.34 -7.95 -22.97
C GLN A 392 -4.45 -6.85 -22.39
N LEU A 393 -4.16 -6.89 -21.09
CA LEU A 393 -3.27 -5.93 -20.46
C LEU A 393 -1.85 -6.00 -21.04
N ASN A 394 -1.33 -7.21 -21.25
CA ASN A 394 -0.02 -7.39 -21.91
C ASN A 394 0.00 -6.86 -23.34
N GLU A 395 -1.05 -7.09 -24.13
CA GLU A 395 -1.17 -6.52 -25.47
C GLU A 395 -1.18 -4.99 -25.43
N THR A 396 -1.93 -4.38 -24.49
CA THR A 396 -1.90 -2.92 -24.32
C THR A 396 -0.51 -2.41 -23.91
N ASN A 397 0.20 -3.11 -23.04
CA ASN A 397 1.56 -2.75 -22.64
C ASN A 397 2.55 -2.83 -23.81
N ILE A 398 2.42 -3.82 -24.69
CA ILE A 398 3.24 -3.92 -25.91
C ILE A 398 2.98 -2.70 -26.81
N VAL A 399 1.71 -2.36 -27.05
CA VAL A 399 1.36 -1.18 -27.86
C VAL A 399 1.89 0.13 -27.25
N ILE A 400 1.83 0.26 -25.92
CA ILE A 400 2.36 1.42 -25.20
C ILE A 400 3.90 1.48 -25.31
N ALA A 401 4.59 0.34 -25.16
CA ALA A 401 6.04 0.25 -25.32
C ALA A 401 6.48 0.66 -26.73
N ASP A 402 5.81 0.14 -27.77
CA ASP A 402 6.06 0.51 -29.16
C ASP A 402 5.83 2.01 -29.42
N HIS A 403 4.84 2.62 -28.76
CA HIS A 403 4.60 4.05 -28.85
C HIS A 403 5.72 4.86 -28.20
N PHE A 404 6.19 4.44 -27.02
CA PHE A 404 7.34 5.08 -26.37
C PHE A 404 8.63 4.94 -27.17
N GLU A 405 8.87 3.78 -27.79
CA GLU A 405 10.03 3.56 -28.64
C GLU A 405 10.01 4.51 -29.86
N ARG A 406 8.86 4.62 -30.54
CA ARG A 406 8.67 5.61 -31.63
C ARG A 406 8.91 7.05 -31.19
N ASN A 407 8.39 7.44 -30.02
CA ASN A 407 8.62 8.80 -29.49
C ASN A 407 10.11 9.04 -29.17
N MET A 408 10.82 8.02 -28.66
CA MET A 408 12.26 8.10 -28.41
C MET A 408 13.06 8.23 -29.71
N GLU A 409 12.69 7.51 -30.76
CA GLU A 409 13.29 7.65 -32.10
C GLU A 409 13.07 9.06 -32.66
N GLU A 410 11.87 9.62 -32.52
CA GLU A 410 11.57 10.99 -32.95
C GLU A 410 12.42 12.03 -32.21
N LEU A 411 12.51 11.92 -30.89
CA LEU A 411 13.36 12.78 -30.06
C LEU A 411 14.84 12.64 -30.43
N HIS A 412 15.30 11.43 -30.73
CA HIS A 412 16.68 11.22 -31.21
C HIS A 412 16.92 11.88 -32.57
N GLY A 413 15.93 11.84 -33.47
CA GLY A 413 15.94 12.55 -34.74
C GLY A 413 15.99 14.07 -34.57
N GLN A 414 15.20 14.63 -33.63
CA GLN A 414 15.22 16.05 -33.30
C GLN A 414 16.58 16.48 -32.72
N LEU A 415 17.11 15.72 -31.76
CA LEU A 415 18.45 15.97 -31.18
C LEU A 415 19.56 15.93 -32.24
N SER A 416 19.46 15.02 -33.20
CA SER A 416 20.43 14.93 -34.30
C SER A 416 20.36 16.14 -35.24
N LYS A 417 19.16 16.69 -35.48
CA LYS A 417 19.00 17.94 -36.24
C LYS A 417 19.57 19.13 -35.46
N GLU A 418 19.31 19.18 -34.17
CA GLU A 418 19.78 20.28 -33.32
C GLU A 418 21.30 20.27 -33.16
N LYS A 419 21.92 19.09 -33.05
CA LYS A 419 23.39 18.95 -33.12
C LYS A 419 23.99 19.47 -34.43
N LYS A 420 23.32 19.23 -35.57
CA LYS A 420 23.75 19.81 -36.85
C LYS A 420 23.63 21.33 -36.85
N ASN A 421 22.54 21.87 -36.31
CA ASN A 421 22.33 23.31 -36.20
C ASN A 421 23.39 23.97 -35.29
N ILE A 422 23.73 23.35 -34.16
CA ILE A 422 24.83 23.81 -33.29
C ILE A 422 26.14 23.90 -34.08
N GLY A 423 26.47 22.87 -34.87
CA GLY A 423 27.67 22.91 -35.72
C GLY A 423 27.65 24.05 -36.75
N MET A 424 26.49 24.37 -37.34
CA MET A 424 26.38 25.53 -38.25
C MET A 424 26.56 26.86 -37.51
N PHE A 425 25.94 27.02 -36.33
CA PHE A 425 26.07 28.23 -35.54
C PHE A 425 27.48 28.41 -34.96
N GLU A 426 28.21 27.33 -34.67
CA GLU A 426 29.62 27.40 -34.28
C GLU A 426 30.49 27.94 -35.41
N VAL A 427 30.25 27.50 -36.66
CA VAL A 427 30.95 28.03 -37.84
C VAL A 427 30.64 29.52 -38.05
N GLU A 428 29.35 29.90 -37.97
CA GLU A 428 28.93 31.31 -38.12
C GLU A 428 29.53 32.21 -37.02
N LYS A 429 29.61 31.71 -35.78
CA LYS A 429 30.28 32.40 -34.68
C LYS A 429 31.77 32.60 -34.97
N GLU A 430 32.45 31.60 -35.53
CA GLU A 430 33.88 31.68 -35.84
C GLU A 430 34.16 32.69 -36.96
N GLU A 431 33.32 32.74 -37.99
CA GLU A 431 33.36 33.75 -39.06
C GLU A 431 33.14 35.18 -38.53
N LEU A 432 32.18 35.36 -37.62
CA LEU A 432 31.92 36.65 -36.95
C LEU A 432 33.07 37.09 -36.06
N CYS A 433 33.66 36.18 -35.28
CA CYS A 433 34.84 36.46 -34.47
C CYS A 433 36.02 36.91 -35.35
N GLN A 434 36.22 36.25 -36.48
CA GLN A 434 37.30 36.60 -37.41
C GLN A 434 37.07 37.98 -38.07
N SER A 435 35.82 38.32 -38.39
CA SER A 435 35.44 39.64 -38.89
C SER A 435 35.67 40.75 -37.85
N LEU A 436 35.33 40.50 -36.57
CA LEU A 436 35.58 41.41 -35.46
C LEU A 436 37.08 41.65 -35.22
N GLU A 437 37.89 40.59 -35.28
CA GLU A 437 39.35 40.68 -35.12
C GLU A 437 39.98 41.54 -36.23
N ASN A 438 39.50 41.41 -37.47
CA ASN A 438 39.94 42.24 -38.59
C ASN A 438 39.54 43.72 -38.39
N LEU A 439 38.30 44.00 -38.00
CA LEU A 439 37.84 45.36 -37.72
C LEU A 439 38.64 46.02 -36.59
N LYS A 440 38.99 45.24 -35.55
CA LYS A 440 39.82 45.71 -34.44
C LYS A 440 41.23 46.09 -34.91
N LYS A 441 41.85 45.28 -35.78
CA LYS A 441 43.14 45.60 -36.39
C LYS A 441 43.09 46.89 -37.22
N ASP A 442 42.04 47.06 -38.02
CA ASP A 442 41.84 48.27 -38.83
C ASP A 442 41.69 49.52 -37.94
N HIS A 443 40.93 49.39 -36.84
CA HIS A 443 40.78 50.46 -35.86
C HIS A 443 42.10 50.80 -35.15
N GLU A 444 42.86 49.78 -34.71
CA GLU A 444 44.19 49.99 -34.11
C GLU A 444 45.16 50.68 -35.08
N GLN A 445 45.08 50.36 -36.37
CA GLN A 445 45.88 51.01 -37.41
C GLN A 445 45.49 52.48 -37.60
N HIS A 446 44.18 52.78 -37.66
CA HIS A 446 43.67 54.14 -37.74
C HIS A 446 44.08 54.99 -36.51
N VAL A 447 44.00 54.42 -35.31
CA VAL A 447 44.44 55.11 -34.08
C VAL A 447 45.94 55.43 -34.10
N LYS A 448 46.77 54.50 -34.59
CA LYS A 448 48.21 54.76 -34.76
C LYS A 448 48.49 55.89 -35.74
N GLU A 449 47.75 55.95 -36.85
CA GLU A 449 47.88 57.01 -37.85
C GLU A 449 47.47 58.39 -37.30
N VAL A 450 46.34 58.46 -36.58
CA VAL A 450 45.89 59.69 -35.90
C VAL A 450 46.90 60.16 -34.86
N ASN A 451 47.43 59.26 -34.03
CA ASN A 451 48.44 59.62 -33.04
C ASN A 451 49.73 60.14 -33.69
N SER A 452 50.17 59.54 -34.79
CA SER A 452 51.31 60.05 -35.57
C SER A 452 51.06 61.47 -36.12
N ASN A 453 49.83 61.76 -36.56
CA ASN A 453 49.45 63.10 -37.03
C ASN A 453 49.39 64.12 -35.90
N ILE A 454 48.94 63.72 -34.71
CA ILE A 454 48.95 64.56 -33.50
C ILE A 454 50.40 64.90 -33.09
N ASP A 455 51.30 63.91 -33.13
CA ASP A 455 52.71 64.14 -32.80
C ASP A 455 53.40 65.07 -33.81
N LEU A 456 53.06 64.98 -35.10
CA LEU A 456 53.51 65.93 -36.12
C LEU A 456 52.96 67.35 -35.87
N ALA A 457 51.69 67.48 -35.50
CA ALA A 457 51.09 68.77 -35.17
C ALA A 457 51.70 69.40 -33.90
N ARG A 458 52.04 68.59 -32.89
CA ARG A 458 52.77 69.04 -31.69
C ARG A 458 54.15 69.59 -32.03
N LYS A 459 54.93 68.87 -32.85
CA LYS A 459 56.24 69.37 -33.32
C LYS A 459 56.11 70.69 -34.06
N ARG A 460 55.08 70.83 -34.91
CA ARG A 460 54.81 72.09 -35.61
C ARG A 460 54.44 73.24 -34.67
N TYR A 461 53.75 72.94 -33.57
CA TYR A 461 53.42 73.91 -32.54
C TYR A 461 54.66 74.38 -31.76
N GLU A 462 55.57 73.46 -31.43
CA GLU A 462 56.86 73.80 -30.80
C GLU A 462 57.75 74.67 -31.69
N GLU A 463 57.78 74.41 -33.01
CA GLU A 463 58.49 75.25 -33.99
C GLU A 463 57.94 76.70 -34.02
N LEU A 464 56.62 76.87 -33.95
CA LEU A 464 55.98 78.19 -33.93
C LEU A 464 56.26 78.96 -32.62
N LEU A 465 56.40 78.25 -31.51
CA LEU A 465 56.75 78.81 -30.20
C LEU A 465 58.21 79.31 -30.15
N ASP A 466 59.10 78.64 -30.88
CA ASP A 466 60.49 79.09 -31.07
C ASP A 466 60.61 80.25 -32.07
N GLU A 467 59.70 80.36 -33.04
CA GLU A 467 59.58 81.53 -33.92
C GLU A 467 59.03 82.76 -33.18
N GLU A 468 58.07 82.58 -32.25
CA GLU A 468 57.55 83.63 -31.37
C GLU A 468 58.66 84.20 -30.45
N LYS A 469 59.49 83.34 -29.86
CA LYS A 469 60.65 83.77 -29.06
C LYS A 469 61.66 84.61 -29.84
N LYS A 470 61.87 84.31 -31.14
CA LYS A 470 62.81 85.06 -32.00
C LYS A 470 62.29 86.44 -32.42
N LEU A 471 60.99 86.69 -32.31
CA LEU A 471 60.35 87.97 -32.61
C LEU A 471 60.33 88.93 -31.40
N GLN A 472 60.65 88.45 -30.19
CA GLN A 472 60.61 89.24 -28.95
C GLN A 472 61.93 89.97 -28.62
N ASP A 473 63.01 89.78 -29.40
CA ASP A 473 64.36 90.33 -29.16
C ASP A 473 64.67 91.69 -29.84
N HIS A 474 63.66 92.47 -30.22
CA HIS A 474 63.85 93.83 -30.73
C HIS A 474 62.88 94.86 -30.12
N LEU A 475 63.20 95.39 -28.93
CA LEU A 475 63.20 96.85 -28.66
C LEU A 475 63.73 97.21 -27.24
N LEU A 476 64.53 98.29 -27.23
CA LEU A 476 65.21 98.97 -26.11
C LEU A 476 64.33 99.32 -24.88
N MET A 477 64.64 98.78 -23.68
CA MET A 477 64.24 99.37 -22.37
C MET A 477 65.08 98.89 -21.14
N ASP A 478 66.28 98.33 -21.30
CA ASP A 478 67.03 97.68 -20.18
C ASP A 478 67.87 98.59 -19.27
N LYS A 479 67.84 99.92 -19.42
CA LYS A 479 68.64 100.83 -18.55
C LYS A 479 67.86 101.56 -17.44
N LEU A 480 66.56 101.27 -17.27
CA LEU A 480 65.74 101.83 -16.17
C LEU A 480 65.42 100.81 -15.06
N ILE A 481 65.64 99.50 -15.32
CA ILE A 481 65.28 98.40 -14.41
C ILE A 481 66.38 98.12 -13.36
N ASP A 482 67.64 98.40 -13.68
CA ASP A 482 68.77 98.18 -12.76
C ASP A 482 68.83 99.17 -11.58
N HIS A 483 68.20 100.35 -11.69
CA HIS A 483 68.19 101.35 -10.61
C HIS A 483 67.09 101.09 -9.56
N LEU A 484 65.98 100.45 -9.95
CA LEU A 484 64.86 100.13 -9.05
C LEU A 484 65.03 98.79 -8.31
N SER A 485 65.86 97.87 -8.80
CA SER A 485 66.11 96.57 -8.17
C SER A 485 66.99 96.64 -6.92
N ASN A 486 67.87 97.65 -6.80
CA ASN A 486 68.80 97.78 -5.66
C ASN A 486 68.17 98.42 -4.40
N GLN A 487 66.94 98.94 -4.45
CA GLN A 487 66.23 99.43 -3.26
C GLN A 487 65.31 98.38 -2.59
N ILE A 488 65.09 97.23 -3.24
CA ILE A 488 64.21 96.15 -2.73
C ILE A 488 65.00 95.10 -1.92
N VAL A 489 66.31 94.99 -2.11
CA VAL A 489 67.17 93.99 -1.43
C VAL A 489 67.41 94.34 0.04
N GLU A 490 67.59 95.62 0.38
CA GLU A 490 67.85 96.07 1.76
C GLU A 490 66.62 95.95 2.70
N ALA A 491 65.40 95.82 2.16
CA ALA A 491 64.18 95.62 2.97
C ALA A 491 63.84 94.14 3.23
N LYS A 492 64.49 93.19 2.54
CA LYS A 492 64.20 91.75 2.62
C LYS A 492 65.00 91.03 3.72
N GLU A 493 66.24 91.46 4.00
CA GLU A 493 67.11 90.81 4.99
C GLU A 493 66.60 90.93 6.45
N GLY A 494 65.82 91.98 6.77
CA GLY A 494 65.22 92.14 8.10
C GLY A 494 64.04 91.21 8.41
N TYR A 495 63.32 90.74 7.38
CA TYR A 495 62.19 89.82 7.56
C TYR A 495 62.63 88.34 7.63
N GLU A 496 63.78 88.00 7.05
CA GLU A 496 64.33 86.63 7.08
C GLU A 496 64.78 86.21 8.50
N GLN A 497 65.36 87.14 9.28
CA GLN A 497 65.84 86.85 10.65
C GLN A 497 64.72 86.66 11.69
N MET A 498 63.56 87.31 11.52
CA MET A 498 62.40 87.11 12.38
C MET A 498 61.67 85.78 12.08
N THR A 499 61.72 85.34 10.83
CA THR A 499 61.08 84.10 10.36
C THR A 499 61.85 82.85 10.81
N ILE A 500 63.18 82.93 10.93
CA ILE A 500 64.03 81.83 11.42
C ILE A 500 63.82 81.57 12.93
N SER A 501 63.58 82.62 13.73
CA SER A 501 63.31 82.49 15.18
C SER A 501 61.98 81.80 15.49
N TYR A 502 60.90 82.17 14.80
CA TYR A 502 59.59 81.56 15.03
C TYR A 502 59.46 80.15 14.42
N ASN A 503 60.18 79.84 13.33
CA ASN A 503 60.21 78.48 12.78
C ASN A 503 60.95 77.48 13.69
N ALA A 504 61.95 77.91 14.45
CA ALA A 504 62.67 77.03 15.39
C ALA A 504 61.80 76.62 16.59
N GLU A 505 60.98 77.54 17.13
CA GLU A 505 60.06 77.28 18.25
C GLU A 505 58.87 76.40 17.81
N ILE A 506 58.39 76.60 16.58
CA ILE A 506 57.34 75.76 15.96
C ILE A 506 57.83 74.33 15.71
N GLN A 507 59.08 74.14 15.26
CA GLN A 507 59.66 72.79 15.06
C GLN A 507 59.84 72.01 16.38
N GLN A 508 60.09 72.70 17.50
CA GLN A 508 60.22 72.06 18.81
C GLN A 508 58.86 71.61 19.38
N LEU A 509 57.79 72.39 19.15
CA LEU A 509 56.42 72.03 19.52
C LEU A 509 55.83 70.94 18.61
N ILE A 510 56.21 70.89 17.33
CA ILE A 510 55.80 69.85 16.38
C ILE A 510 56.41 68.49 16.75
N THR A 511 57.69 68.45 17.13
CA THR A 511 58.37 67.19 17.51
C THR A 511 57.87 66.62 18.85
N GLU A 512 57.50 67.46 19.82
CA GLU A 512 56.82 67.00 21.05
C GLU A 512 55.38 66.53 20.78
N ALA A 513 54.62 67.26 19.96
CA ALA A 513 53.26 66.87 19.58
C ALA A 513 53.25 65.55 18.79
N GLU A 514 54.14 65.37 17.81
CA GLU A 514 54.29 64.16 17.00
C GLU A 514 54.60 62.93 17.87
N SER A 515 55.48 63.07 18.87
CA SER A 515 55.82 61.98 19.80
C SER A 515 54.65 61.53 20.69
N VAL A 516 53.76 62.46 21.06
CA VAL A 516 52.54 62.18 21.85
C VAL A 516 51.43 61.59 20.97
N THR A 517 51.29 62.04 19.71
CA THR A 517 50.37 61.40 18.76
C THR A 517 50.80 59.99 18.35
N GLN A 518 52.11 59.72 18.21
CA GLN A 518 52.61 58.38 17.88
C GLN A 518 52.39 57.38 19.02
N SER A 519 52.53 57.78 20.29
CA SER A 519 52.26 56.90 21.44
C SER A 519 50.77 56.64 21.64
N ARG A 520 49.92 57.64 21.39
CA ARG A 520 48.45 57.50 21.44
C ARG A 520 47.89 56.63 20.32
N LEU A 521 48.44 56.72 19.11
CA LEU A 521 48.06 55.87 17.96
C LEU A 521 48.37 54.39 18.20
N VAL A 522 49.48 54.07 18.87
CA VAL A 522 49.84 52.68 19.21
C VAL A 522 48.93 52.11 20.31
N GLU A 523 48.48 52.92 21.28
CA GLU A 523 47.45 52.50 22.26
C GLU A 523 46.04 52.43 21.65
N GLU A 524 45.65 53.34 20.75
CA GLU A 524 44.39 53.32 19.99
C GLU A 524 44.30 52.11 19.05
N GLU A 525 45.39 51.74 18.34
CA GLU A 525 45.45 50.51 17.53
C GLU A 525 45.37 49.23 18.40
N GLY A 526 45.98 49.27 19.60
CA GLY A 526 45.88 48.19 20.60
C GLY A 526 44.49 48.05 21.24
N LEU A 527 43.73 49.14 21.37
CA LEU A 527 42.34 49.15 21.86
C LEU A 527 41.32 48.80 20.77
N MET A 528 41.49 49.32 19.55
CA MET A 528 40.68 48.98 18.37
C MET A 528 40.77 47.48 18.02
N SER A 529 41.95 46.87 18.16
CA SER A 529 42.10 45.42 17.97
C SER A 529 41.35 44.59 19.02
N LYS A 530 41.25 45.07 20.27
CA LYS A 530 40.49 44.40 21.35
C LYS A 530 38.99 44.65 21.27
N GLU A 531 38.57 45.83 20.81
CA GLU A 531 37.16 46.19 20.61
C GLU A 531 36.56 45.47 19.39
N SER A 532 37.34 45.28 18.32
CA SER A 532 36.97 44.41 17.18
C SER A 532 36.74 42.96 17.62
N VAL A 533 37.59 42.42 18.49
CA VAL A 533 37.44 41.06 19.03
C VAL A 533 36.26 40.97 19.99
N LEU A 534 35.97 42.01 20.79
CA LEU A 534 34.80 42.06 21.68
C LEU A 534 33.48 42.14 20.90
N VAL A 535 33.41 42.91 19.81
CA VAL A 535 32.24 42.97 18.93
C VAL A 535 31.99 41.65 18.22
N GLU A 536 33.05 40.95 17.78
CA GLU A 536 32.94 39.59 17.22
C GLU A 536 32.49 38.57 18.26
N VAL A 537 33.00 38.65 19.50
CA VAL A 537 32.63 37.75 20.59
C VAL A 537 31.21 38.03 21.10
N GLU A 538 30.76 39.29 21.15
CA GLU A 538 29.37 39.65 21.46
C GLU A 538 28.40 39.24 20.35
N ALA A 539 28.78 39.43 19.08
CA ALA A 539 27.99 38.93 17.94
C ALA A 539 27.91 37.39 17.94
N GLN A 540 29.00 36.71 18.29
CA GLN A 540 29.03 35.26 18.44
C GLN A 540 28.19 34.80 19.64
N PHE A 541 28.22 35.53 20.76
CA PHE A 541 27.39 35.26 21.94
C PHE A 541 25.90 35.48 21.65
N ASP A 542 25.53 36.54 20.94
CA ASP A 542 24.14 36.81 20.54
C ASP A 542 23.65 35.81 19.49
N PHE A 543 24.51 35.39 18.57
CA PHE A 543 24.25 34.32 17.64
C PHE A 543 24.04 32.99 18.36
N ASP A 544 24.92 32.62 19.30
CA ASP A 544 24.82 31.39 20.08
C ASP A 544 23.65 31.43 21.08
N GLN A 545 23.31 32.59 21.64
CA GLN A 545 22.12 32.77 22.49
C GLN A 545 20.83 32.65 21.66
N SER A 546 20.80 33.21 20.45
CA SER A 546 19.69 33.08 19.51
C SER A 546 19.55 31.65 18.99
N ARG A 547 20.68 30.99 18.71
CA ARG A 547 20.75 29.57 18.36
C ARG A 547 20.26 28.72 19.52
N HIS A 548 20.67 28.97 20.75
CA HIS A 548 20.22 28.25 21.94
C HIS A 548 18.73 28.49 22.22
N LYS A 549 18.20 29.71 22.05
CA LYS A 549 16.75 29.99 22.14
C LYS A 549 15.96 29.24 21.06
N LYS A 550 16.45 29.22 19.81
CA LYS A 550 15.86 28.43 18.71
C LYS A 550 15.95 26.93 18.99
N LEU A 551 17.08 26.44 19.51
CA LEU A 551 17.29 25.04 19.84
C LEU A 551 16.38 24.62 21.02
N LYS A 552 16.20 25.48 22.02
CA LYS A 552 15.30 25.26 23.15
C LYS A 552 13.84 25.21 22.69
N LYS A 553 13.44 26.09 21.77
CA LYS A 553 12.12 26.06 21.12
C LYS A 553 11.93 24.79 20.27
N HIS A 554 12.91 24.43 19.46
CA HIS A 554 12.89 23.16 18.72
C HIS A 554 12.85 21.94 19.63
N THR A 555 13.57 21.98 20.77
CA THR A 555 13.56 20.90 21.75
C THR A 555 12.21 20.81 22.46
N SER A 556 11.58 21.93 22.80
CA SER A 556 10.22 21.92 23.37
C SER A 556 9.19 21.44 22.35
N ASP A 557 9.31 21.83 21.08
CA ASP A 557 8.42 21.41 20.01
C ASP A 557 8.60 19.92 19.71
N LEU A 558 9.85 19.43 19.66
CA LEU A 558 10.16 18.00 19.52
C LEU A 558 9.67 17.21 20.75
N LYS A 559 9.77 17.74 21.96
CA LYS A 559 9.24 17.11 23.16
C LYS A 559 7.71 17.05 23.15
N SER A 560 7.04 18.09 22.64
CA SER A 560 5.58 18.10 22.46
C SER A 560 5.13 17.11 21.38
N LYS A 561 5.85 17.03 20.25
CA LYS A 561 5.61 16.05 19.18
C LYS A 561 5.92 14.63 19.63
N LYS A 562 6.98 14.42 20.41
CA LYS A 562 7.29 13.14 21.05
C LYS A 562 6.14 12.70 21.96
N ASN A 563 5.68 13.58 22.84
CA ASN A 563 4.56 13.26 23.72
C ASN A 563 3.28 12.97 22.93
N HIS A 564 2.98 13.75 21.87
CA HIS A 564 1.83 13.50 21.01
C HIS A 564 1.92 12.17 20.25
N LEU A 565 3.11 11.82 19.75
CA LEU A 565 3.39 10.54 19.12
C LEU A 565 3.36 9.39 20.14
N GLU A 566 3.85 9.56 21.36
CA GLU A 566 3.73 8.57 22.43
C GLU A 566 2.27 8.32 22.80
N PHE A 567 1.45 9.38 22.91
CA PHE A 567 0.00 9.24 23.09
C PHE A 567 -0.67 8.55 21.90
N SER A 568 -0.30 8.89 20.67
CA SER A 568 -0.83 8.25 19.46
C SER A 568 -0.39 6.78 19.34
N ILE A 569 0.85 6.45 19.71
CA ILE A 569 1.35 5.07 19.76
C ILE A 569 0.63 4.29 20.86
N GLN A 570 0.37 4.90 22.02
CA GLN A 570 -0.39 4.27 23.10
C GLN A 570 -1.85 4.01 22.67
N ASP A 571 -2.50 4.99 22.03
CA ASP A 571 -3.85 4.84 21.47
C ASP A 571 -3.88 3.78 20.36
N MET A 572 -2.88 3.76 19.46
CA MET A 572 -2.74 2.69 18.47
C MET A 572 -2.46 1.33 19.11
N LYS A 573 -1.68 1.24 20.18
CA LYS A 573 -1.46 -0.01 20.93
C LYS A 573 -2.75 -0.50 21.57
N GLU A 574 -3.55 0.40 22.13
CA GLU A 574 -4.87 0.07 22.69
C GLU A 574 -5.85 -0.36 21.59
N ASN A 575 -5.84 0.30 20.43
CA ASN A 575 -6.62 -0.08 19.25
C ASN A 575 -6.17 -1.42 18.64
N ILE A 576 -4.86 -1.67 18.57
CA ILE A 576 -4.32 -2.97 18.15
C ILE A 576 -4.73 -4.05 19.16
N ASN A 577 -4.66 -3.78 20.46
CA ASN A 577 -5.10 -4.73 21.48
C ASN A 577 -6.61 -5.01 21.42
N THR A 578 -7.45 -4.01 21.14
CA THR A 578 -8.89 -4.23 20.94
C THR A 578 -9.18 -5.02 19.67
N LEU A 579 -8.44 -4.79 18.57
CA LEU A 579 -8.54 -5.58 17.34
C LEU A 579 -7.96 -7.00 17.46
N LEU A 580 -6.97 -7.21 18.34
CA LEU A 580 -6.39 -8.53 18.61
C LEU A 580 -7.26 -9.39 19.55
N LYS A 581 -8.07 -8.80 20.43
CA LYS A 581 -8.97 -9.54 21.34
C LYS A 581 -9.91 -10.53 20.61
N PRO A 582 -10.58 -10.17 19.49
CA PRO A 582 -11.33 -11.12 18.67
C PRO A 582 -10.46 -12.25 18.10
N LYS A 583 -9.23 -11.96 17.64
CA LYS A 583 -8.30 -12.95 17.10
C LYS A 583 -7.85 -13.94 18.18
N GLU A 584 -7.57 -13.48 19.39
CA GLU A 584 -7.23 -14.36 20.52
C GLU A 584 -8.43 -15.18 21.00
N LYS A 585 -9.63 -14.60 21.03
CA LYS A 585 -10.87 -15.32 21.33
C LYS A 585 -11.15 -16.40 20.28
N MET A 586 -10.90 -16.10 19.00
CA MET A 586 -10.99 -17.06 17.90
C MET A 586 -9.91 -18.15 18.02
N LYS A 587 -8.67 -17.80 18.39
CA LYS A 587 -7.58 -18.77 18.62
C LYS A 587 -7.90 -19.71 19.79
N ARG A 588 -8.44 -19.20 20.89
CA ARG A 588 -8.93 -20.01 22.02
C ARG A 588 -10.10 -20.91 21.62
N SER A 589 -11.05 -20.38 20.84
CA SER A 589 -12.18 -21.15 20.32
C SER A 589 -11.71 -22.27 19.38
N LEU A 590 -10.76 -21.97 18.48
CA LEU A 590 -10.13 -22.94 17.59
C LEU A 590 -9.35 -24.01 18.37
N GLY A 591 -8.63 -23.61 19.42
CA GLY A 591 -7.96 -24.53 20.34
C GLY A 591 -8.94 -25.49 21.00
N SER A 592 -10.02 -24.97 21.58
CA SER A 592 -11.07 -25.79 22.20
C SER A 592 -11.78 -26.70 21.19
N LEU A 593 -11.96 -26.25 19.95
CA LEU A 593 -12.58 -27.05 18.89
C LEU A 593 -11.64 -28.17 18.41
N ARG A 594 -10.34 -27.89 18.30
CA ARG A 594 -9.31 -28.89 17.98
C ARG A 594 -9.20 -29.95 19.08
N GLU A 595 -9.25 -29.54 20.35
CA GLU A 595 -9.24 -30.46 21.49
C GLU A 595 -10.46 -31.37 21.49
N LYS A 596 -11.67 -30.81 21.30
CA LYS A 596 -12.90 -31.59 21.12
C LYS A 596 -12.82 -32.56 19.94
N HIS A 597 -12.23 -32.14 18.81
CA HIS A 597 -12.05 -33.04 17.66
C HIS A 597 -11.03 -34.15 17.92
N MET A 598 -9.95 -33.86 18.64
CA MET A 598 -8.97 -34.88 19.04
C MET A 598 -9.56 -35.87 20.03
N GLU A 599 -10.41 -35.41 20.96
CA GLU A 599 -11.12 -36.27 21.89
C GLU A 599 -12.15 -37.15 21.17
N LEU A 600 -12.90 -36.58 20.21
CA LEU A 600 -13.80 -37.35 19.34
C LEU A 600 -13.04 -38.40 18.51
N LEU A 601 -11.86 -38.04 17.97
CA LEU A 601 -10.99 -38.97 17.24
C LEU A 601 -10.49 -40.11 18.13
N ARG A 602 -10.11 -39.82 19.38
CA ARG A 602 -9.71 -40.85 20.36
C ARG A 602 -10.90 -41.76 20.72
N SER A 603 -12.08 -41.19 20.91
CA SER A 603 -13.32 -41.97 21.12
C SER A 603 -13.56 -42.89 19.93
N HIS A 604 -13.60 -42.35 18.71
CA HIS A 604 -13.78 -43.15 17.51
C HIS A 604 -12.71 -44.23 17.34
N ALA A 605 -11.45 -43.96 17.69
CA ALA A 605 -10.38 -44.96 17.64
C ALA A 605 -10.61 -46.09 18.67
N SER A 606 -11.10 -45.74 19.87
CA SER A 606 -11.53 -46.72 20.87
C SER A 606 -12.73 -47.54 20.41
N ASP A 607 -13.71 -46.89 19.79
CA ASP A 607 -14.90 -47.54 19.23
C ASP A 607 -14.50 -48.49 18.09
N ILE A 608 -13.58 -48.08 17.21
CA ILE A 608 -13.02 -48.95 16.18
C ILE A 608 -12.32 -50.16 16.81
N SER A 609 -11.42 -49.96 17.78
CA SER A 609 -10.72 -51.07 18.44
C SER A 609 -11.68 -52.05 19.13
N THR A 610 -12.75 -51.54 19.76
CA THR A 610 -13.77 -52.40 20.37
C THR A 610 -14.61 -53.13 19.32
N THR A 611 -14.98 -52.48 18.21
CA THR A 611 -15.67 -53.17 17.11
C THR A 611 -14.80 -54.23 16.44
N GLU A 612 -13.50 -53.96 16.22
CA GLU A 612 -12.55 -54.95 15.70
C GLU A 612 -12.43 -56.16 16.63
N LYS A 613 -12.36 -55.92 17.95
CA LYS A 613 -12.38 -56.97 18.96
C LYS A 613 -13.67 -57.79 18.90
N ASN A 614 -14.82 -57.13 18.80
CA ASN A 614 -16.12 -57.81 18.70
C ASN A 614 -16.24 -58.60 17.39
N ILE A 615 -15.73 -58.09 16.27
CA ILE A 615 -15.70 -58.80 14.98
C ILE A 615 -14.84 -60.07 15.11
N TYR A 616 -13.69 -59.97 15.75
CA TYR A 616 -12.82 -61.12 16.00
C TYR A 616 -13.50 -62.17 16.90
N GLU A 617 -14.09 -61.73 18.02
CA GLU A 617 -14.83 -62.61 18.95
C GLU A 617 -16.04 -63.28 18.27
N ASN A 618 -16.82 -62.52 17.49
CA ASN A 618 -17.93 -63.05 16.70
C ASN A 618 -17.45 -64.02 15.62
N GLY A 619 -16.30 -63.77 15.00
CA GLY A 619 -15.65 -64.68 14.05
C GLY A 619 -15.32 -66.02 14.69
N LEU A 620 -14.74 -66.00 15.90
CA LEU A 620 -14.45 -67.20 16.67
C LEU A 620 -15.72 -67.97 17.06
N MET A 621 -16.76 -67.26 17.50
CA MET A 621 -18.06 -67.86 17.83
C MET A 621 -18.73 -68.47 16.60
N LEU A 622 -18.66 -67.82 15.44
CA LEU A 622 -19.16 -68.35 14.18
C LEU A 622 -18.41 -69.62 13.75
N GLU A 623 -17.09 -69.64 13.92
CA GLU A 623 -16.29 -70.84 13.67
C GLU A 623 -16.71 -71.99 14.59
N GLN A 624 -16.93 -71.71 15.88
CA GLN A 624 -17.44 -72.71 16.84
C GLN A 624 -18.83 -73.22 16.45
N VAL A 625 -19.75 -72.33 16.06
CA VAL A 625 -21.09 -72.71 15.57
C VAL A 625 -20.97 -73.54 14.29
N ASN A 626 -20.08 -73.21 13.37
CA ASN A 626 -19.86 -73.98 12.15
C ASN A 626 -19.29 -75.38 12.45
N MET A 627 -18.37 -75.50 13.40
CA MET A 627 -17.89 -76.81 13.86
C MET A 627 -19.01 -77.64 14.48
N GLU A 628 -19.85 -77.03 15.32
CA GLU A 628 -20.98 -77.71 15.93
C GLU A 628 -22.05 -78.10 14.90
N ASN A 629 -22.33 -77.23 13.93
CA ASN A 629 -23.25 -77.52 12.84
C ASN A 629 -22.72 -78.66 11.96
N SER A 630 -21.41 -78.70 11.69
CA SER A 630 -20.77 -79.83 11.02
C SER A 630 -20.90 -81.12 11.82
N ARG A 631 -20.71 -81.05 13.15
CA ARG A 631 -20.93 -82.19 14.06
C ARG A 631 -22.37 -82.67 14.02
N LEU A 632 -23.34 -81.76 14.08
CA LEU A 632 -24.76 -82.08 13.97
C LEU A 632 -25.10 -82.70 12.62
N HIS A 633 -24.54 -82.21 11.52
CA HIS A 633 -24.71 -82.82 10.20
C HIS A 633 -24.20 -84.27 10.18
N VAL A 634 -23.02 -84.54 10.76
CA VAL A 634 -22.50 -85.92 10.89
C VAL A 634 -23.44 -86.78 11.73
N CYS A 635 -23.93 -86.27 12.87
CA CYS A 635 -24.91 -87.00 13.69
C CYS A 635 -26.23 -87.26 12.95
N ILE A 636 -26.73 -86.29 12.17
CA ILE A 636 -27.95 -86.46 11.36
C ILE A 636 -27.75 -87.53 10.29
N GLU A 637 -26.61 -87.55 9.61
CA GLU A 637 -26.32 -88.61 8.63
C GLU A 637 -26.20 -89.98 9.30
N GLN A 638 -25.58 -90.08 10.48
CA GLN A 638 -25.57 -91.32 11.25
C GLN A 638 -26.99 -91.76 11.64
N MET A 639 -27.84 -90.84 12.10
CA MET A 639 -29.24 -91.17 12.44
C MET A 639 -30.05 -91.59 11.20
N LYS A 640 -29.77 -91.03 10.02
CA LYS A 640 -30.40 -91.48 8.76
C LYS A 640 -29.97 -92.90 8.38
N GLU A 641 -28.68 -93.22 8.55
CA GLU A 641 -28.14 -94.58 8.37
C GLU A 641 -28.85 -95.56 9.32
N ASP A 642 -28.96 -95.20 10.61
CA ASP A 642 -29.63 -96.03 11.62
C ASP A 642 -31.12 -96.24 11.31
N ILE A 643 -31.82 -95.19 10.86
CA ILE A 643 -33.22 -95.29 10.40
C ILE A 643 -33.33 -96.19 9.16
N SER A 644 -32.38 -96.10 8.23
CA SER A 644 -32.33 -96.99 7.06
C SER A 644 -32.14 -98.45 7.47
N ASN A 645 -31.25 -98.71 8.42
CA ASN A 645 -31.02 -100.06 8.97
C ASN A 645 -32.26 -100.58 9.72
N ALA A 646 -32.88 -99.76 10.57
CA ALA A 646 -34.12 -100.12 11.24
C ALA A 646 -35.28 -100.41 10.26
N ARG A 647 -35.34 -99.71 9.12
CA ARG A 647 -36.29 -100.03 8.04
C ARG A 647 -35.99 -101.37 7.39
N LYS A 648 -34.72 -101.68 7.13
CA LYS A 648 -34.32 -103.01 6.61
C LYS A 648 -34.67 -104.12 7.60
N ASP A 649 -34.47 -103.90 8.89
CA ASP A 649 -34.84 -104.87 9.93
C ASP A 649 -36.36 -105.04 10.04
N LYS A 650 -37.13 -103.95 9.96
CA LYS A 650 -38.60 -104.02 9.89
C LYS A 650 -39.07 -104.82 8.67
N GLU A 651 -38.45 -104.61 7.52
CA GLU A 651 -38.76 -105.36 6.30
C GLU A 651 -38.45 -106.86 6.47
N ARG A 652 -37.27 -107.19 7.03
CA ARG A 652 -36.91 -108.57 7.39
C ARG A 652 -37.95 -109.19 8.33
N HIS A 653 -38.33 -108.50 9.40
CA HIS A 653 -39.36 -109.00 10.32
C HIS A 653 -40.73 -109.14 9.67
N SER A 654 -41.08 -108.26 8.72
CA SER A 654 -42.33 -108.37 7.97
C SER A 654 -42.33 -109.62 7.09
N GLN A 655 -41.20 -109.93 6.44
CA GLN A 655 -41.02 -111.17 5.68
C GLN A 655 -41.08 -112.42 6.58
N GLU A 656 -40.45 -112.39 7.77
CA GLU A 656 -40.53 -113.47 8.75
C GLU A 656 -41.97 -113.69 9.25
N ILE A 657 -42.73 -112.62 9.51
CA ILE A 657 -44.13 -112.70 9.91
C ILE A 657 -44.97 -113.32 8.79
N GLU A 658 -44.77 -112.92 7.54
CA GLU A 658 -45.53 -113.47 6.41
C GLU A 658 -45.22 -114.96 6.22
N TRP A 659 -43.94 -115.35 6.30
CA TRP A 659 -43.54 -116.76 6.31
C TRP A 659 -44.18 -117.55 7.47
N LEU A 660 -44.19 -117.00 8.69
CA LEU A 660 -44.86 -117.62 9.84
C LEU A 660 -46.38 -117.76 9.63
N LYS A 661 -47.04 -116.78 9.00
CA LYS A 661 -48.47 -116.89 8.68
C LYS A 661 -48.74 -118.00 7.68
N GLU A 662 -47.92 -118.11 6.63
CA GLU A 662 -48.03 -119.20 5.64
C GLU A 662 -47.87 -120.56 6.32
N GLU A 663 -46.88 -120.70 7.22
CA GLU A 663 -46.66 -121.92 7.99
C GLU A 663 -47.83 -122.25 8.92
N VAL A 664 -48.37 -121.24 9.63
CA VAL A 664 -49.57 -121.41 10.47
C VAL A 664 -50.77 -121.82 9.61
N HIS A 665 -50.97 -121.24 8.43
CA HIS A 665 -52.05 -121.63 7.52
C HIS A 665 -51.90 -123.09 7.06
N SER A 666 -50.68 -123.52 6.73
CA SER A 666 -50.35 -124.90 6.37
C SER A 666 -50.67 -125.89 7.50
N LEU A 667 -50.26 -125.55 8.73
CA LEU A 667 -50.56 -126.35 9.92
C LEU A 667 -52.07 -126.38 10.23
N PHE A 668 -52.77 -125.27 10.07
CA PHE A 668 -54.21 -125.19 10.29
C PHE A 668 -54.98 -126.02 9.25
N GLY A 669 -54.55 -126.00 7.99
CA GLY A 669 -55.06 -126.90 6.94
C GLY A 669 -54.87 -128.37 7.30
N SER A 670 -53.67 -128.73 7.74
CA SER A 670 -53.35 -130.10 8.20
C SER A 670 -54.22 -130.53 9.39
N LEU A 671 -54.52 -129.62 10.32
CA LEU A 671 -55.39 -129.88 11.46
C LEU A 671 -56.86 -130.08 11.04
N LEU A 672 -57.36 -129.27 10.10
CA LEU A 672 -58.71 -129.44 9.56
C LEU A 672 -58.87 -130.80 8.84
N ASP A 673 -57.85 -131.21 8.08
CA ASP A 673 -57.82 -132.53 7.43
C ASP A 673 -57.83 -133.66 8.46
N ALA A 674 -57.03 -133.55 9.54
CA ALA A 674 -57.04 -134.51 10.64
C ALA A 674 -58.41 -134.57 11.35
N GLN A 675 -59.04 -133.41 11.59
CA GLN A 675 -60.37 -133.33 12.19
C GLN A 675 -61.45 -133.95 11.30
N ALA A 676 -61.37 -133.77 9.97
CA ALA A 676 -62.28 -134.41 9.03
C ALA A 676 -62.15 -135.94 9.06
N GLU A 677 -60.92 -136.46 9.18
CA GLU A 677 -60.69 -137.90 9.32
C GLU A 677 -61.24 -138.44 10.64
N ASP A 678 -61.05 -137.73 11.76
CA ASP A 678 -61.62 -138.11 13.06
C ASP A 678 -63.16 -138.13 13.03
N MET A 679 -63.79 -137.14 12.41
CA MET A 679 -65.24 -137.12 12.20
C MET A 679 -65.72 -138.31 11.37
N ARG A 680 -64.95 -138.72 10.35
CA ARG A 680 -65.23 -139.90 9.53
C ARG A 680 -65.15 -141.18 10.36
N VAL A 681 -64.14 -141.31 11.22
CA VAL A 681 -63.98 -142.45 12.14
C VAL A 681 -65.12 -142.50 13.15
N THR A 682 -65.51 -141.36 13.74
CA THR A 682 -66.59 -141.26 14.73
C THR A 682 -67.95 -141.59 14.13
N LYS A 683 -68.22 -141.16 12.89
CA LYS A 683 -69.43 -141.56 12.17
C LYS A 683 -69.48 -143.07 11.93
N LYS A 684 -68.34 -143.67 11.57
CA LYS A 684 -68.23 -145.12 11.38
C LYS A 684 -68.41 -145.91 12.67
N SER A 685 -68.01 -145.38 13.83
CA SER A 685 -68.30 -146.01 15.14
C SER A 685 -69.78 -145.87 15.51
N SER A 686 -70.35 -144.66 15.35
CA SER A 686 -71.78 -144.40 15.57
C SER A 686 -72.69 -145.32 14.75
N GLU A 687 -72.38 -145.54 13.47
CA GLU A 687 -73.14 -146.47 12.61
C GLU A 687 -73.05 -147.93 13.08
N LYS A 688 -71.91 -148.34 13.66
CA LYS A 688 -71.77 -149.67 14.28
C LYS A 688 -72.59 -149.76 15.55
N ASP A 689 -72.52 -148.76 16.41
CA ASP A 689 -73.25 -148.72 17.68
C ASP A 689 -74.76 -148.72 17.45
N GLN A 690 -75.26 -148.00 16.44
CA GLN A 690 -76.66 -148.01 16.03
C GLN A 690 -77.12 -149.41 15.59
N LYS A 691 -76.30 -150.15 14.83
CA LYS A 691 -76.61 -151.54 14.44
C LYS A 691 -76.67 -152.47 15.65
N ILE A 692 -75.84 -152.25 16.67
CA ILE A 692 -75.89 -153.00 17.93
C ILE A 692 -77.18 -152.69 18.69
N LEU A 693 -77.55 -151.41 18.82
CA LEU A 693 -78.79 -150.98 19.48
C LEU A 693 -80.04 -151.57 18.81
N GLU A 694 -80.10 -151.59 17.47
CA GLU A 694 -81.20 -152.23 16.73
C GLU A 694 -81.29 -153.74 17.00
N ALA A 695 -80.15 -154.43 17.12
CA ALA A 695 -80.12 -155.85 17.46
C ALA A 695 -80.65 -156.11 18.88
N ILE A 696 -80.26 -155.26 19.85
CA ILE A 696 -80.78 -155.31 21.23
C ILE A 696 -82.29 -155.07 21.24
N HIS A 697 -82.78 -154.09 20.48
CA HIS A 697 -84.20 -153.78 20.41
C HIS A 697 -85.04 -154.93 19.83
N ARG A 698 -84.55 -155.61 18.77
CA ARG A 698 -85.18 -156.82 18.23
C ARG A 698 -85.25 -157.96 19.25
N LEU A 699 -84.19 -158.12 20.07
CA LEU A 699 -84.16 -159.12 21.13
C LEU A 699 -85.20 -158.84 22.22
N MET A 700 -85.27 -157.58 22.69
CA MET A 700 -86.27 -157.11 23.66
C MET A 700 -87.70 -157.39 23.19
N THR A 701 -87.98 -157.11 21.92
CA THR A 701 -89.31 -157.34 21.32
C THR A 701 -89.69 -158.82 21.31
N LYS A 702 -88.73 -159.72 21.03
CA LYS A 702 -88.94 -161.18 21.10
C LYS A 702 -89.26 -161.65 22.53
N ILE A 703 -88.56 -161.11 23.53
CA ILE A 703 -88.80 -161.45 24.95
C ILE A 703 -90.21 -161.02 25.37
N HIS A 704 -90.62 -159.80 25.01
CA HIS A 704 -91.95 -159.27 25.34
C HIS A 704 -93.09 -160.11 24.73
N ASN A 705 -92.98 -160.50 23.46
CA ASN A 705 -93.95 -161.41 22.81
C ASN A 705 -94.02 -162.79 23.46
N ARG A 706 -92.88 -163.32 23.95
CA ARG A 706 -92.85 -164.60 24.68
C ARG A 706 -93.58 -164.50 26.02
N MET A 707 -93.42 -163.37 26.71
CA MET A 707 -94.07 -163.08 27.98
C MET A 707 -95.60 -162.98 27.82
N PHE A 708 -96.08 -162.33 26.76
CA PHE A 708 -97.51 -162.22 26.45
C PHE A 708 -98.15 -163.59 26.19
N LYS A 709 -97.50 -164.46 25.40
CA LYS A 709 -97.98 -165.84 25.14
C LYS A 709 -98.06 -166.71 26.39
N LEU A 710 -97.13 -166.54 27.35
CA LEU A 710 -97.16 -167.25 28.63
C LEU A 710 -98.32 -166.78 29.53
N GLY A 711 -98.63 -165.49 29.52
CA GLY A 711 -99.77 -164.94 30.25
C GLY A 711 -101.12 -165.46 29.75
N ASP A 712 -101.25 -165.65 28.43
CA ASP A 712 -102.46 -166.14 27.76
C ASP A 712 -102.74 -167.64 28.04
N ILE A 713 -101.67 -168.44 28.19
CA ILE A 713 -101.78 -169.86 28.60
C ILE A 713 -102.20 -169.97 30.08
N ASN A 714 -101.63 -169.12 30.94
CA ASN A 714 -101.90 -169.16 32.37
C ASN A 714 -103.36 -168.79 32.73
N SER A 715 -103.94 -167.86 31.97
CA SER A 715 -105.34 -167.42 32.14
C SER A 715 -106.34 -168.50 31.70
N ARG A 716 -106.09 -169.24 30.62
CA ARG A 716 -106.93 -170.37 30.18
C ARG A 716 -106.98 -171.54 31.18
N ILE A 717 -105.89 -171.81 31.88
CA ILE A 717 -105.83 -172.88 32.90
C ILE A 717 -106.66 -172.51 34.14
N GLN A 718 -106.71 -171.22 34.50
CA GLN A 718 -107.53 -170.76 35.64
C GLN A 718 -109.04 -170.82 35.38
N GLU A 719 -109.50 -170.69 34.13
CA GLU A 719 -110.92 -170.77 33.78
C GLU A 719 -111.47 -172.21 33.81
N GLU A 720 -110.71 -173.19 33.30
CA GLU A 720 -111.08 -174.62 33.32
C GLU A 720 -111.25 -175.17 34.76
N LEU A 721 -110.41 -174.72 35.70
CA LEU A 721 -110.47 -175.13 37.10
C LEU A 721 -111.67 -174.54 37.87
N LYS A 722 -112.16 -173.35 37.48
CA LYS A 722 -113.37 -172.75 38.08
C LYS A 722 -114.67 -173.41 37.60
N GLY A 723 -114.68 -174.00 36.40
CA GLY A 723 -115.86 -174.64 35.81
C GLY A 723 -116.30 -175.93 36.51
N MET A 724 -115.36 -176.74 37.01
CA MET A 724 -115.69 -178.03 37.65
C MET A 724 -116.33 -177.90 39.05
N GLY A 725 -116.33 -176.71 39.65
CA GLY A 725 -116.82 -176.49 41.03
C GLY A 725 -118.35 -176.30 41.18
N SER A 726 -119.13 -176.21 40.10
CA SER A 726 -120.51 -175.67 40.18
C SER A 726 -121.67 -176.63 39.87
N LEU A 727 -121.45 -177.94 39.66
CA LEU A 727 -122.51 -178.85 39.18
C LEU A 727 -122.90 -180.06 40.06
N LEU A 728 -122.36 -180.24 41.28
CA LEU A 728 -122.72 -181.39 42.14
C LEU A 728 -122.97 -181.01 43.61
N ALA A 729 -123.84 -180.01 43.83
CA ALA A 729 -124.51 -179.76 45.11
C ALA A 729 -126.02 -180.13 45.02
N SER A 730 -126.32 -181.43 45.03
CA SER A 730 -127.58 -181.97 45.55
C SER A 730 -127.38 -183.40 46.08
N ASN A 731 -127.64 -183.56 47.38
CA ASN A 731 -127.74 -184.77 48.20
C ASN A 731 -126.49 -185.40 48.87
N LYS A 732 -126.49 -185.19 50.20
CA LYS A 732 -126.01 -186.00 51.34
C LYS A 732 -124.62 -185.73 51.95
N SER A 733 -124.74 -185.40 53.25
CA SER A 733 -123.94 -185.76 54.44
C SER A 733 -122.61 -185.06 54.77
N SER A 734 -122.70 -184.24 55.82
CA SER A 734 -121.93 -184.29 57.09
C SER A 734 -120.47 -183.79 57.18
N ILE A 735 -120.33 -182.73 58.02
CA ILE A 735 -119.26 -182.41 59.00
C ILE A 735 -118.01 -181.65 58.50
N LYS A 736 -117.81 -180.44 59.10
CA LYS A 736 -116.62 -179.62 59.53
C LYS A 736 -115.19 -179.96 59.00
N PRO A 737 -114.13 -179.11 59.15
CA PRO A 737 -113.99 -177.78 59.77
C PRO A 737 -113.09 -176.75 58.99
N THR A 738 -112.92 -175.58 59.64
CA THR A 738 -111.96 -174.44 59.54
C THR A 738 -110.62 -174.50 58.78
N GLN A 739 -110.18 -173.26 58.45
CA GLN A 739 -108.85 -172.63 58.61
C GLN A 739 -108.08 -172.25 57.29
N PRO A 740 -107.00 -171.43 57.33
CA PRO A 740 -107.00 -170.00 56.96
C PRO A 740 -105.93 -169.60 55.90
N GLY A 741 -105.83 -168.29 55.61
CA GLY A 741 -104.51 -167.62 55.56
C GLY A 741 -104.04 -166.95 54.26
N ILE A 742 -104.10 -165.61 54.29
CA ILE A 742 -103.43 -164.55 53.49
C ILE A 742 -103.89 -164.38 52.04
#